data_AF-A0AAJ0U893-F1
#
_entry.id   AF-A0AAJ0U893-F1
#
_cell.length_a   1.000
_cell.length_b   1.000
_cell.length_c   1.000
_cell.angle_alpha   90.00
_cell.angle_beta   90.00
_cell.angle_gamma   90.00
#
_symmetry.space_group_name_H-M   'P 1'
#
loop_
_entity.id
_entity.type
_entity.pdbx_description
1 polymer ?
#
loop_
_entity_poly.entity_id
_entity_poly.type
_entity_poly.pdbx_seq_one_letter_code
_entity_poly.pdbx_strand_id
1 'polypeptide(L)'
;MGVEQAEQPTATRASTSDSASASASASASASASNSATGATGSSPDRPRAQSGTAAAQPSSAPGAAPDTKTAATQAASNADSPDQGAEDQPSTGRPDQEDKQSTATVSTTSAGERSATGKAPQAPRTPGHTEARADEALVQPTPPPASEPQPGESSPTDEAPEPLPPEARSPEARSPEARSPEARSPEARSTEARSPDERSLEARLPEAPTIEPISAEPESQREPEPEPPAVHHPPRPSLFIVHITPEMAPIAKIGGLADVVFGLSRELAIRGNHVEIILPKYDNLRYDHIFELHPVYNDLWVPWYDGAIHCTVYFGFVHDRKCFFIEPHSHDNFFNRGSVYGFNDDILRFAFFSRAAIEFLWQAGKHPDIIHCHDWQTALVPVFLYEFYQRLGMTHPRACLTIHNFKHQGVTGGELLRATGLHQPERFFDWHRMGDNRHKNALNLLKGGVVYSNFVTTVSPRYAFETKDQGQGFGLEPTLHTHHMKYGGVVNGIDYDVWNPEVDRYIPVRYGLDSIDAKYDNKRALRQRLMLADNEKPIVAFIGRLDPQKGLELVRHAIFSTLEHGAQFVLLGSSPDPSINNDFWGLKHMLNESPDCHLEIGFDEDLSHLIYAGADIMLVPSQFEPCGLTQLIALRYGTIPVVRTVGGLADTVFDKDYSDRPLHQRNGYRFDNYDVPGLESALIRAIDCYYQYPDHFRELIKNAMRADYSWNYPGQDYLNIYDFIRDR
;
A
#
# COMPACT_ATOMS: atom_id res chain seq x y z
N MET A 1 39.78 53.50 -41.89
CA MET A 1 40.44 54.02 -40.68
C MET A 1 40.17 53.02 -39.56
N GLY A 2 41.11 52.29 -38.97
CA GLY A 2 42.32 51.58 -39.47
C GLY A 2 42.29 50.17 -38.83
N VAL A 3 42.76 49.06 -39.43
CA VAL A 3 44.13 48.75 -39.91
C VAL A 3 45.12 48.77 -38.72
N GLU A 4 45.87 47.72 -38.35
CA GLU A 4 46.25 46.41 -38.97
C GLU A 4 45.92 45.21 -38.00
N GLN A 5 45.70 43.95 -38.42
CA GLN A 5 46.66 42.82 -38.67
C GLN A 5 47.67 42.54 -37.53
N ALA A 6 48.09 41.31 -37.19
CA ALA A 6 47.83 39.93 -37.67
C ALA A 6 47.75 38.96 -36.44
N GLU A 7 48.03 37.64 -36.40
CA GLU A 7 48.52 36.60 -37.35
C GLU A 7 48.18 35.17 -36.82
N GLN A 8 48.54 34.12 -37.57
CA GLN A 8 48.89 32.76 -37.09
C GLN A 8 50.12 32.29 -37.90
N PRO A 9 51.02 31.45 -37.35
CA PRO A 9 51.08 30.10 -37.91
C PRO A 9 51.58 28.95 -36.99
N THR A 10 51.41 27.73 -37.51
CA THR A 10 52.22 26.51 -37.32
C THR A 10 52.23 25.77 -35.97
N ALA A 11 52.01 24.44 -36.07
CA ALA A 11 52.33 23.45 -35.04
C ALA A 11 53.75 22.89 -35.23
N THR A 12 54.32 22.27 -34.18
CA THR A 12 55.52 21.41 -34.29
C THR A 12 55.43 20.27 -33.28
N ARG A 13 56.00 19.10 -33.61
CA ARG A 13 55.98 17.88 -32.79
C ARG A 13 57.25 17.73 -31.93
N ALA A 14 57.10 16.96 -30.85
CA ALA A 14 58.04 15.94 -30.33
C ALA A 14 58.87 16.20 -29.05
N SER A 15 59.02 15.08 -28.32
CA SER A 15 60.16 14.59 -27.52
C SER A 15 60.51 15.16 -26.12
N THR A 16 60.02 14.41 -25.10
CA THR A 16 60.80 13.72 -24.02
C THR A 16 61.72 14.47 -23.05
N SER A 17 61.29 14.51 -21.77
CA SER A 17 62.04 13.97 -20.60
C SER A 17 61.10 13.99 -19.37
N ASP A 18 60.67 12.86 -18.80
CA ASP A 18 61.37 12.03 -17.80
C ASP A 18 61.65 12.69 -16.43
N SER A 19 60.83 12.32 -15.43
CA SER A 19 61.25 11.96 -14.06
C SER A 19 60.03 11.38 -13.29
N ALA A 20 60.24 10.54 -12.27
CA ALA A 20 59.19 9.69 -11.72
C ALA A 20 59.29 9.42 -10.20
N SER A 21 58.13 9.39 -9.53
CA SER A 21 57.82 8.61 -8.33
C SER A 21 56.29 8.56 -8.18
N ALA A 22 55.56 7.44 -8.10
CA ALA A 22 55.77 6.06 -7.66
C ALA A 22 55.44 5.78 -6.18
N SER A 23 54.18 5.41 -5.92
CA SER A 23 53.79 4.46 -4.87
C SER A 23 52.44 3.82 -5.23
N ALA A 24 52.32 2.51 -5.10
CA ALA A 24 51.08 1.76 -5.36
C ALA A 24 51.01 0.54 -4.44
N SER A 25 49.80 0.09 -4.12
CA SER A 25 49.57 -1.14 -3.35
C SER A 25 48.31 -1.85 -3.82
N ALA A 26 48.47 -3.00 -4.46
CA ALA A 26 47.40 -3.95 -4.75
C ALA A 26 47.93 -5.35 -4.38
N SER A 27 47.08 -6.19 -3.80
CA SER A 27 47.45 -7.55 -3.39
C SER A 27 46.45 -8.55 -3.97
N ALA A 28 46.95 -9.40 -4.87
CA ALA A 28 46.27 -10.59 -5.34
C ALA A 28 47.16 -11.79 -5.00
N SER A 29 46.56 -12.87 -4.48
CA SER A 29 47.29 -14.08 -4.10
C SER A 29 46.63 -15.31 -4.72
N ALA A 30 47.34 -15.95 -5.64
CA ALA A 30 47.03 -17.29 -6.12
C ALA A 30 48.20 -18.22 -5.81
N SER A 31 47.91 -19.47 -5.45
CA SER A 31 48.90 -20.55 -5.33
C SER A 31 48.31 -21.83 -5.89
N ALA A 32 49.16 -22.73 -6.37
CA ALA A 32 48.76 -23.89 -7.17
C ALA A 32 49.67 -25.10 -6.91
N SER A 33 49.45 -26.17 -7.67
CA SER A 33 49.92 -27.56 -7.47
C SER A 33 49.08 -28.36 -6.44
N ASN A 34 48.84 -29.66 -6.61
CA ASN A 34 49.52 -30.62 -7.50
C ASN A 34 48.58 -31.67 -8.16
N SER A 35 49.14 -32.48 -9.06
CA SER A 35 48.51 -33.57 -9.85
C SER A 35 48.10 -34.82 -8.99
N ALA A 36 47.44 -35.88 -9.48
CA ALA A 36 47.34 -36.43 -10.85
C ALA A 36 46.14 -37.40 -11.12
N THR A 37 45.88 -37.58 -12.43
CA THR A 37 45.27 -38.70 -13.20
C THR A 37 44.72 -39.98 -12.53
N GLY A 38 43.54 -40.43 -13.03
CA GLY A 38 43.12 -41.84 -13.11
C GLY A 38 41.65 -42.09 -12.70
N ALA A 39 40.81 -42.95 -13.30
CA ALA A 39 40.60 -43.55 -14.63
C ALA A 39 39.66 -44.77 -14.43
N THR A 40 38.52 -44.83 -15.15
CA THR A 40 37.69 -46.04 -15.45
C THR A 40 37.18 -46.97 -14.31
N GLY A 41 35.88 -47.34 -14.32
CA GLY A 41 35.42 -48.53 -13.56
C GLY A 41 33.92 -48.75 -13.32
N SER A 42 33.21 -49.38 -14.28
CA SER A 42 32.16 -50.41 -14.10
C SER A 42 31.18 -50.42 -12.89
N SER A 43 29.88 -50.34 -13.20
CA SER A 43 28.76 -51.07 -12.53
C SER A 43 28.94 -52.62 -12.67
N PRO A 44 28.18 -53.53 -12.01
CA PRO A 44 26.80 -53.35 -11.48
C PRO A 44 26.39 -54.12 -10.19
N ASP A 45 25.08 -54.02 -9.89
CA ASP A 45 24.14 -55.10 -9.52
C ASP A 45 23.46 -55.18 -8.11
N ARG A 46 22.31 -55.86 -8.11
CA ARG A 46 21.27 -56.13 -7.08
C ARG A 46 21.61 -57.40 -6.25
N PRO A 47 20.91 -57.80 -5.14
CA PRO A 47 19.45 -57.73 -4.83
C PRO A 47 19.10 -57.08 -3.46
N ARG A 48 17.85 -56.78 -3.05
CA ARG A 48 16.46 -57.27 -3.27
C ARG A 48 15.96 -58.38 -2.31
N ALA A 49 15.35 -57.98 -1.19
CA ALA A 49 14.35 -58.68 -0.36
C ALA A 49 13.43 -57.58 0.24
N GLN A 50 12.09 -57.64 0.25
CA GLN A 50 11.13 -58.54 0.94
C GLN A 50 11.16 -58.43 2.48
N SER A 51 10.04 -58.40 3.23
CA SER A 51 8.61 -58.13 2.91
C SER A 51 7.74 -58.17 4.20
N GLY A 52 6.63 -57.42 4.25
CA GLY A 52 5.56 -57.53 5.27
C GLY A 52 5.38 -56.25 6.11
N THR A 53 4.22 -55.65 6.47
CA THR A 53 2.76 -55.96 6.55
C THR A 53 2.23 -56.02 7.99
N ALA A 54 1.05 -55.43 8.22
CA ALA A 54 0.11 -55.59 9.36
C ALA A 54 0.35 -54.79 10.67
N ALA A 55 -0.18 -53.56 10.70
CA ALA A 55 -1.32 -53.08 11.54
C ALA A 55 -1.49 -53.43 13.06
N ALA A 56 -2.19 -52.50 13.73
CA ALA A 56 -3.05 -52.61 14.93
C ALA A 56 -2.57 -52.02 16.29
N GLN A 57 -3.40 -51.08 16.79
CA GLN A 57 -3.61 -50.67 18.20
C GLN A 57 -4.52 -51.70 18.94
N PRO A 58 -4.84 -51.67 20.27
CA PRO A 58 -5.05 -50.45 21.10
C PRO A 58 -4.86 -50.50 22.65
N SER A 59 -5.15 -49.34 23.30
CA SER A 59 -5.94 -49.15 24.55
C SER A 59 -5.31 -48.90 25.94
N SER A 60 -5.98 -47.97 26.66
CA SER A 60 -6.23 -47.81 28.12
C SER A 60 -5.21 -47.18 29.11
N ALA A 61 -5.77 -46.57 30.17
CA ALA A 61 -5.16 -45.91 31.36
C ALA A 61 -5.63 -46.64 32.66
N PRO A 62 -5.68 -46.13 33.95
CA PRO A 62 -5.62 -44.75 34.51
C PRO A 62 -4.85 -44.55 35.87
N GLY A 63 -4.95 -43.38 36.54
CA GLY A 63 -5.05 -43.31 38.04
C GLY A 63 -4.33 -42.22 38.89
N ALA A 64 -5.11 -41.23 39.42
CA ALA A 64 -5.08 -40.60 40.78
C ALA A 64 -3.92 -39.68 41.31
N ALA A 65 -4.21 -38.94 42.40
CA ALA A 65 -3.40 -37.90 43.13
C ALA A 65 -3.50 -38.09 44.70
N PRO A 66 -3.46 -37.13 45.70
CA PRO A 66 -3.57 -35.64 45.73
C PRO A 66 -2.71 -34.87 46.82
N ASP A 67 -3.12 -33.62 47.19
CA ASP A 67 -2.98 -32.89 48.49
C ASP A 67 -1.63 -32.28 49.00
N THR A 68 -1.52 -31.13 49.75
CA THR A 68 -2.46 -30.10 50.31
C THR A 68 -1.82 -28.75 50.82
N LYS A 69 -2.61 -27.62 50.87
CA LYS A 69 -2.70 -26.49 51.91
C LYS A 69 -1.54 -25.43 52.11
N THR A 70 -1.69 -24.16 52.61
CA THR A 70 -2.79 -23.14 52.90
C THR A 70 -2.30 -21.70 53.28
N ALA A 71 -3.11 -20.64 52.99
CA ALA A 71 -3.44 -19.36 53.75
C ALA A 71 -2.34 -18.35 54.28
N ALA A 72 -2.61 -17.14 54.87
CA ALA A 72 -3.48 -15.93 54.63
C ALA A 72 -3.21 -14.78 55.68
N THR A 73 -3.90 -13.59 55.75
CA THR A 73 -4.30 -13.00 57.09
C THR A 73 -4.05 -11.54 57.62
N GLN A 74 -4.10 -10.43 56.86
CA GLN A 74 -4.28 -8.99 57.27
C GLN A 74 -3.65 -8.32 58.55
N ALA A 75 -2.69 -7.39 58.33
CA ALA A 75 -2.79 -5.89 58.38
C ALA A 75 -2.86 -5.00 59.68
N ALA A 76 -2.41 -3.73 59.49
CA ALA A 76 -2.99 -2.43 59.96
C ALA A 76 -2.37 -1.57 61.11
N SER A 77 -2.46 -0.23 60.93
CA SER A 77 -2.46 0.87 61.94
C SER A 77 -1.11 1.26 62.63
N ASN A 78 -0.87 2.49 63.14
CA ASN A 78 -1.49 3.83 62.98
C ASN A 78 -0.54 4.95 63.50
N ALA A 79 -0.88 6.24 63.24
CA ALA A 79 -0.63 7.49 64.01
C ALA A 79 0.68 7.69 64.85
N ASP A 80 1.29 8.88 64.90
CA ASP A 80 0.65 10.14 65.35
C ASP A 80 1.35 11.44 64.88
N SER A 81 0.75 12.59 65.20
CA SER A 81 1.16 13.98 64.90
C SER A 81 2.12 14.54 66.00
N PRO A 82 2.71 15.77 65.92
CA PRO A 82 2.03 17.10 65.86
C PRO A 82 2.71 18.14 64.91
N ASP A 83 2.33 19.43 64.77
CA ASP A 83 1.04 20.17 64.82
C ASP A 83 1.30 21.69 64.48
N GLN A 84 0.25 22.45 64.11
CA GLN A 84 0.07 23.94 64.09
C GLN A 84 0.80 24.88 63.09
N GLY A 85 0.07 25.95 62.70
CA GLY A 85 0.61 27.28 62.33
C GLY A 85 0.55 27.68 60.84
N ALA A 86 -0.59 27.89 60.16
CA ALA A 86 -1.77 28.74 60.41
C ALA A 86 -1.68 30.16 59.79
N GLU A 87 -2.68 30.49 58.93
CA GLU A 87 -3.24 31.83 58.64
C GLU A 87 -2.34 32.88 57.90
N ASP A 88 -2.83 33.83 57.09
CA ASP A 88 -4.21 34.16 56.63
C ASP A 88 -4.23 34.72 55.19
N GLN A 89 -5.43 35.01 54.67
CA GLN A 89 -5.81 35.64 53.39
C GLN A 89 -5.99 37.19 53.54
N PRO A 90 -6.46 38.00 52.54
CA PRO A 90 -6.49 37.84 51.06
C PRO A 90 -6.16 39.14 50.24
N SER A 91 -6.25 39.02 48.89
CA SER A 91 -6.96 39.95 47.96
C SER A 91 -6.27 41.12 47.20
N THR A 92 -6.77 41.30 45.97
CA THR A 92 -6.75 42.50 45.07
C THR A 92 -5.43 42.97 44.41
N GLY A 93 -5.55 43.60 43.22
CA GLY A 93 -4.48 44.41 42.60
C GLY A 93 -4.18 44.20 41.11
N ARG A 94 -4.82 44.98 40.23
CA ARG A 94 -4.46 45.25 38.81
C ARG A 94 -4.56 46.77 38.60
N PRO A 95 -4.02 47.40 37.54
CA PRO A 95 -3.00 46.96 36.56
C PRO A 95 -1.90 48.07 36.37
N ASP A 96 -1.36 48.23 35.14
CA ASP A 96 -0.74 49.46 34.56
C ASP A 96 0.63 49.94 35.09
N GLN A 97 1.50 50.66 34.35
CA GLN A 97 1.76 50.79 32.89
C GLN A 97 3.17 51.39 32.70
N GLU A 98 3.90 51.00 31.63
CA GLU A 98 5.00 51.77 30.99
C GLU A 98 6.24 52.08 31.89
N ASP A 99 7.42 52.55 31.43
CA ASP A 99 7.89 52.95 30.09
C ASP A 99 9.44 52.78 29.94
N LYS A 100 9.96 52.99 28.73
CA LYS A 100 11.32 53.47 28.35
C LYS A 100 12.57 52.70 28.83
N GLN A 101 13.11 51.95 27.86
CA GLN A 101 14.45 52.16 27.25
C GLN A 101 15.51 52.96 28.04
N SER A 102 16.72 52.39 28.16
CA SER A 102 17.90 52.97 27.49
C SER A 102 19.11 52.02 27.49
N THR A 103 20.04 52.24 26.56
CA THR A 103 21.23 51.41 26.30
C THR A 103 22.49 51.95 26.97
N ALA A 104 23.36 51.06 27.43
CA ALA A 104 24.79 51.32 27.63
C ALA A 104 25.60 50.02 27.45
N THR A 105 26.90 50.13 27.19
CA THR A 105 27.78 49.02 26.75
C THR A 105 29.09 49.03 27.57
N VAL A 106 30.05 48.13 27.25
CA VAL A 106 31.42 48.02 27.82
C VAL A 106 31.42 47.40 29.24
N SER A 107 31.73 46.12 29.48
CA SER A 107 32.79 45.18 29.05
C SER A 107 34.16 45.38 29.71
N THR A 108 34.75 44.34 30.32
CA THR A 108 36.21 44.03 30.31
C THR A 108 36.55 42.78 31.13
N THR A 109 37.39 41.86 30.56
CA THR A 109 38.36 40.93 31.23
C THR A 109 37.90 39.97 32.35
N SER A 110 38.51 38.82 32.63
CA SER A 110 39.62 38.01 32.07
C SER A 110 39.42 36.56 32.57
N ALA A 111 39.43 35.52 31.75
CA ALA A 111 40.58 34.85 31.13
C ALA A 111 41.52 34.09 32.11
N GLY A 112 41.45 32.75 32.07
CA GLY A 112 42.47 31.79 32.52
C GLY A 112 42.20 31.03 33.85
N GLU A 113 42.72 29.82 34.07
CA GLU A 113 43.32 28.85 33.12
C GLU A 113 43.54 27.45 33.76
N ARG A 114 43.21 26.36 33.05
CA ARG A 114 43.69 24.95 33.25
C ARG A 114 43.31 24.30 34.62
N SER A 115 43.49 22.99 34.89
CA SER A 115 44.00 21.84 34.12
C SER A 115 43.17 20.55 34.42
N ALA A 116 43.34 19.50 33.64
CA ALA A 116 42.55 18.25 33.71
C ALA A 116 43.18 17.11 34.54
N THR A 117 42.35 16.19 35.05
CA THR A 117 42.54 14.71 35.21
C THR A 117 41.34 14.14 35.99
N GLY A 118 40.91 12.88 35.85
CA GLY A 118 41.28 11.82 34.90
C GLY A 118 40.96 10.40 35.42
N LYS A 119 40.17 9.62 34.65
CA LYS A 119 39.78 8.19 34.81
C LYS A 119 38.59 7.84 35.75
N ALA A 120 37.83 6.84 35.28
CA ALA A 120 36.87 5.98 35.98
C ALA A 120 37.53 4.55 36.12
N PRO A 121 36.87 3.42 36.49
CA PRO A 121 35.42 3.19 36.74
C PRO A 121 35.09 2.26 37.95
N GLN A 122 33.87 1.70 37.92
CA GLN A 122 33.31 0.57 38.72
C GLN A 122 32.57 0.91 40.02
N ALA A 123 31.39 0.28 40.16
CA ALA A 123 30.68 -0.01 41.42
C ALA A 123 30.86 -1.51 41.74
N PRO A 124 30.64 -1.97 42.99
CA PRO A 124 29.30 -2.51 43.28
C PRO A 124 28.79 -2.47 44.76
N ARG A 125 27.46 -2.40 44.89
CA ARG A 125 26.59 -2.99 45.96
C ARG A 125 26.64 -2.45 47.41
N THR A 126 25.52 -2.72 48.10
CA THR A 126 25.07 -2.27 49.43
C THR A 126 25.64 -3.08 50.59
N PRO A 127 25.62 -2.53 51.82
CA PRO A 127 24.60 -2.88 52.83
C PRO A 127 23.97 -1.62 53.49
N GLY A 128 22.94 -1.68 54.35
CA GLY A 128 22.14 -2.79 54.88
C GLY A 128 21.87 -2.63 56.40
N HIS A 129 20.79 -3.25 56.92
CA HIS A 129 20.37 -3.31 58.35
C HIS A 129 19.70 -2.03 58.94
N THR A 130 18.71 -2.11 59.84
CA THR A 130 18.06 -3.26 60.53
C THR A 130 16.62 -2.97 60.98
N GLU A 131 15.77 -4.02 61.06
CA GLU A 131 14.63 -4.26 61.98
C GLU A 131 13.49 -3.20 62.15
N ALA A 132 12.20 -3.51 62.27
CA ALA A 132 11.34 -4.72 62.08
C ALA A 132 9.84 -4.22 62.09
N ARG A 133 8.72 -4.96 62.27
CA ARG A 133 8.38 -6.37 62.57
C ARG A 133 6.85 -6.61 62.30
N ALA A 134 6.45 -7.80 61.81
CA ALA A 134 5.07 -8.37 61.89
C ALA A 134 3.89 -7.61 61.23
N ASP A 135 2.77 -8.20 60.80
CA ASP A 135 2.49 -9.60 60.40
C ASP A 135 1.28 -9.67 59.41
N GLU A 136 1.24 -10.76 58.62
CA GLU A 136 0.13 -11.36 57.82
C GLU A 136 -0.74 -10.53 56.82
N ALA A 137 -1.43 -11.26 55.92
CA ALA A 137 -1.59 -10.90 54.49
C ALA A 137 -3.01 -10.58 53.90
N LEU A 138 -3.57 -11.46 53.05
CA LEU A 138 -4.39 -11.09 51.88
C LEU A 138 -5.93 -11.02 52.04
N VAL A 139 -6.61 -10.14 51.25
CA VAL A 139 -7.67 -10.43 50.23
C VAL A 139 -8.37 -9.13 49.74
N GLN A 140 -9.03 -9.19 48.58
CA GLN A 140 -9.57 -8.09 47.74
C GLN A 140 -10.87 -7.42 48.29
N PRO A 141 -11.20 -6.19 47.83
CA PRO A 141 -12.52 -5.58 47.95
C PRO A 141 -13.37 -5.66 46.65
N THR A 142 -14.66 -5.93 46.79
CA THR A 142 -15.73 -5.76 45.76
C THR A 142 -16.47 -4.42 45.91
N PRO A 143 -17.23 -3.94 44.90
CA PRO A 143 -17.79 -2.58 44.88
C PRO A 143 -19.08 -2.42 45.73
N PRO A 144 -19.41 -1.17 46.14
CA PRO A 144 -20.68 -0.84 46.80
C PRO A 144 -21.87 -0.74 45.82
N PRO A 145 -23.12 -0.91 46.30
CA PRO A 145 -24.32 -0.96 45.46
C PRO A 145 -24.98 0.43 45.22
N ALA A 146 -25.91 0.47 44.25
CA ALA A 146 -26.79 1.61 44.00
C ALA A 146 -28.02 1.64 44.93
N SER A 147 -28.67 2.80 45.04
CA SER A 147 -29.89 3.01 45.84
C SER A 147 -30.86 3.98 45.15
N GLU A 148 -32.15 3.61 45.10
CA GLU A 148 -33.24 4.40 44.51
C GLU A 148 -33.78 5.49 45.46
N PRO A 149 -34.32 6.63 44.96
CA PRO A 149 -34.92 7.66 45.81
C PRO A 149 -36.45 7.86 45.63
N GLN A 150 -37.21 7.82 46.73
CA GLN A 150 -38.58 8.35 46.88
C GLN A 150 -38.92 8.51 48.39
N PRO A 151 -39.95 9.28 48.80
CA PRO A 151 -40.49 10.52 48.19
C PRO A 151 -40.83 11.65 49.21
N GLY A 152 -41.15 12.85 48.70
CA GLY A 152 -41.98 13.87 49.38
C GLY A 152 -41.27 14.91 50.29
N GLU A 153 -41.88 16.05 50.65
CA GLU A 153 -43.08 16.72 50.10
C GLU A 153 -43.21 18.17 50.65
N SER A 154 -43.48 19.19 49.81
CA SER A 154 -44.20 20.43 50.19
C SER A 154 -44.56 21.34 49.00
N SER A 155 -45.84 21.72 48.93
CA SER A 155 -46.48 22.67 47.99
C SER A 155 -46.55 24.11 48.59
N PRO A 156 -47.23 25.13 48.00
CA PRO A 156 -48.10 25.21 46.81
C PRO A 156 -47.59 26.23 45.75
N THR A 157 -48.27 26.58 44.65
CA THR A 157 -49.63 26.21 44.11
C THR A 157 -49.47 25.83 42.60
N ASP A 158 -50.34 26.02 41.59
CA ASP A 158 -51.66 26.67 41.38
C ASP A 158 -52.45 25.96 40.24
N GLU A 159 -53.67 26.39 39.91
CA GLU A 159 -54.58 25.66 39.01
C GLU A 159 -54.37 25.87 37.48
N ALA A 160 -54.84 24.88 36.70
CA ALA A 160 -54.74 24.80 35.22
C ALA A 160 -56.06 25.13 34.49
N PRO A 161 -56.16 24.94 33.15
CA PRO A 161 -56.70 23.64 32.67
C PRO A 161 -56.08 23.09 31.36
N GLU A 162 -56.57 21.92 30.92
CA GLU A 162 -56.02 21.01 29.90
C GLU A 162 -56.47 21.26 28.42
N PRO A 163 -55.88 20.56 27.41
CA PRO A 163 -55.95 20.91 25.98
C PRO A 163 -56.97 20.10 25.15
N LEU A 164 -57.12 20.43 23.85
CA LEU A 164 -57.57 19.57 22.72
C LEU A 164 -57.12 20.20 21.36
N PRO A 165 -57.27 19.54 20.17
CA PRO A 165 -56.43 19.75 18.97
C PRO A 165 -56.98 20.80 17.96
N PRO A 166 -56.37 20.93 16.76
CA PRO A 166 -57.03 20.32 15.58
C PRO A 166 -56.10 19.81 14.45
N GLU A 167 -56.71 19.20 13.43
CA GLU A 167 -56.11 18.94 12.12
C GLU A 167 -56.19 20.17 11.17
N ALA A 168 -55.37 20.12 10.11
CA ALA A 168 -55.70 20.50 8.72
C ALA A 168 -55.90 21.99 8.26
N ARG A 169 -55.25 22.25 7.10
CA ARG A 169 -55.52 23.23 6.01
C ARG A 169 -54.96 24.66 6.05
N SER A 170 -54.41 25.03 4.90
CA SER A 170 -53.93 26.36 4.45
C SER A 170 -55.08 27.34 4.13
N PRO A 171 -54.80 28.65 3.93
CA PRO A 171 -54.46 29.12 2.57
C PRO A 171 -53.44 30.28 2.45
N GLU A 172 -52.98 30.51 1.20
CA GLU A 172 -52.57 31.73 0.44
C GLU A 172 -52.30 33.10 1.16
N ALA A 173 -51.50 34.06 0.65
CA ALA A 173 -51.05 34.33 -0.74
C ALA A 173 -49.86 35.35 -0.88
N ARG A 174 -49.26 35.41 -2.10
CA ARG A 174 -48.55 36.54 -2.77
C ARG A 174 -47.18 37.04 -2.21
N SER A 175 -46.04 36.92 -2.92
CA SER A 175 -45.60 37.62 -4.17
C SER A 175 -45.24 39.11 -3.96
N PRO A 176 -44.18 39.70 -4.59
CA PRO A 176 -43.91 39.55 -6.05
C PRO A 176 -42.44 39.60 -6.58
N GLU A 177 -42.29 39.21 -7.86
CA GLU A 177 -41.43 39.76 -8.94
C GLU A 177 -39.88 39.91 -8.76
N ALA A 178 -39.01 39.58 -9.74
CA ALA A 178 -39.12 39.02 -11.11
C ALA A 178 -37.73 38.38 -11.51
N ARG A 179 -37.31 38.05 -12.76
CA ARG A 179 -37.76 38.28 -14.16
C ARG A 179 -37.13 37.23 -15.12
N SER A 180 -37.37 37.35 -16.43
CA SER A 180 -36.95 36.41 -17.52
C SER A 180 -36.60 37.20 -18.82
N PRO A 181 -36.52 36.65 -20.07
CA PRO A 181 -36.64 35.28 -20.63
C PRO A 181 -35.36 34.85 -21.42
N GLU A 182 -35.24 33.92 -22.38
CA GLU A 182 -35.99 32.77 -23.01
C GLU A 182 -34.87 31.74 -23.45
N ALA A 183 -34.95 30.68 -24.28
CA ALA A 183 -35.96 30.10 -25.17
C ALA A 183 -35.80 28.56 -25.36
N ARG A 184 -36.95 27.88 -25.50
CA ARG A 184 -37.29 26.77 -26.44
C ARG A 184 -36.28 25.69 -26.85
N SER A 185 -36.67 24.43 -26.61
CA SER A 185 -37.11 23.48 -27.68
C SER A 185 -37.99 22.35 -27.10
N PRO A 186 -38.78 21.58 -27.91
CA PRO A 186 -40.05 20.99 -27.45
C PRO A 186 -40.09 19.45 -27.21
N GLU A 187 -41.28 18.98 -26.82
CA GLU A 187 -41.65 17.65 -26.30
C GLU A 187 -41.86 16.53 -27.35
N ALA A 188 -41.87 15.27 -26.88
CA ALA A 188 -42.74 14.19 -27.37
C ALA A 188 -43.09 13.21 -26.21
N ARG A 189 -44.21 12.47 -26.30
CA ARG A 189 -44.74 11.60 -25.22
C ARG A 189 -44.89 10.12 -25.63
N SER A 190 -44.97 9.28 -24.60
CA SER A 190 -45.23 7.84 -24.59
C SER A 190 -46.67 7.41 -24.91
N THR A 191 -46.85 6.15 -25.35
CA THR A 191 -47.98 5.27 -24.95
C THR A 191 -47.61 3.78 -25.08
N GLU A 192 -48.40 2.92 -24.44
CA GLU A 192 -48.22 1.46 -24.32
C GLU A 192 -48.71 0.67 -25.55
N ALA A 193 -48.41 -0.64 -25.61
CA ALA A 193 -49.01 -1.59 -26.55
C ALA A 193 -49.25 -2.98 -25.91
N ARG A 194 -50.31 -3.66 -26.35
CA ARG A 194 -50.66 -5.06 -26.01
C ARG A 194 -50.40 -6.00 -27.19
N SER A 195 -50.25 -7.29 -26.93
CA SER A 195 -50.28 -8.38 -27.93
C SER A 195 -51.68 -8.59 -28.53
N PRO A 196 -51.75 -9.17 -29.75
CA PRO A 196 -52.40 -10.48 -29.90
C PRO A 196 -51.68 -11.44 -30.91
N ASP A 197 -52.29 -12.60 -31.17
CA ASP A 197 -51.69 -13.83 -31.71
C ASP A 197 -51.58 -14.00 -33.26
N GLU A 198 -50.92 -15.11 -33.63
CA GLU A 198 -50.78 -15.82 -34.93
C GLU A 198 -51.70 -15.41 -36.13
N ARG A 199 -51.25 -15.46 -37.40
CA ARG A 199 -50.90 -16.69 -38.15
C ARG A 199 -50.19 -16.48 -39.50
N SER A 200 -49.29 -17.43 -39.79
CA SER A 200 -48.87 -17.99 -41.11
C SER A 200 -48.89 -17.13 -42.39
N LEU A 201 -47.72 -16.95 -43.00
CA LEU A 201 -47.52 -17.06 -44.46
C LEU A 201 -46.05 -17.40 -44.77
N GLU A 202 -45.81 -18.21 -45.79
CA GLU A 202 -44.48 -18.80 -46.07
C GLU A 202 -43.60 -17.89 -46.95
N ALA A 203 -42.29 -17.83 -46.63
CA ALA A 203 -41.25 -17.33 -47.53
C ALA A 203 -39.97 -18.17 -47.35
N ARG A 204 -39.39 -18.64 -48.46
CA ARG A 204 -38.22 -19.53 -48.46
C ARG A 204 -36.92 -18.76 -48.19
N LEU A 205 -36.04 -19.34 -47.37
CA LEU A 205 -34.61 -19.05 -47.33
C LEU A 205 -33.83 -20.21 -47.98
N PRO A 206 -32.67 -19.96 -48.62
CA PRO A 206 -31.90 -21.00 -49.29
C PRO A 206 -31.11 -21.88 -48.33
N GLU A 207 -30.88 -23.13 -48.73
CA GLU A 207 -30.15 -24.13 -47.95
C GLU A 207 -28.63 -23.86 -47.93
N ALA A 208 -27.99 -24.15 -46.79
CA ALA A 208 -26.53 -24.18 -46.69
C ALA A 208 -25.99 -25.56 -47.14
N PRO A 209 -24.83 -25.63 -47.84
CA PRO A 209 -24.32 -26.89 -48.38
C PRO A 209 -23.87 -27.85 -47.29
N THR A 210 -24.28 -29.12 -47.41
CA THR A 210 -23.83 -30.20 -46.54
C THR A 210 -22.36 -30.56 -46.83
N ILE A 211 -21.56 -30.75 -45.79
CA ILE A 211 -20.19 -31.28 -45.90
C ILE A 211 -20.18 -32.69 -45.31
N GLU A 212 -19.72 -33.67 -46.08
CA GLU A 212 -19.62 -35.07 -45.64
C GLU A 212 -18.45 -35.26 -44.64
N PRO A 213 -18.58 -36.19 -43.67
CA PRO A 213 -17.54 -36.43 -42.67
C PRO A 213 -16.33 -37.15 -43.28
N ILE A 214 -15.20 -36.47 -43.36
CA ILE A 214 -13.91 -37.07 -43.72
C ILE A 214 -13.47 -38.01 -42.58
N SER A 215 -13.06 -39.23 -42.93
CA SER A 215 -12.56 -40.23 -41.98
C SER A 215 -11.27 -39.77 -41.31
N ALA A 216 -11.21 -39.86 -39.98
CA ALA A 216 -10.00 -39.56 -39.22
C ALA A 216 -8.90 -40.61 -39.47
N GLU A 217 -7.76 -40.17 -40.00
CA GLU A 217 -6.50 -40.92 -39.95
C GLU A 217 -5.85 -40.76 -38.56
N PRO A 218 -5.06 -41.74 -38.07
CA PRO A 218 -4.50 -41.69 -36.73
C PRO A 218 -3.40 -40.62 -36.60
N GLU A 219 -3.46 -39.84 -35.53
CA GLU A 219 -2.48 -38.78 -35.26
C GLU A 219 -1.06 -39.37 -35.08
N SER A 220 -0.16 -39.05 -36.02
CA SER A 220 1.27 -39.27 -35.83
C SER A 220 1.78 -38.35 -34.72
N GLN A 221 2.42 -38.92 -33.70
CA GLN A 221 3.08 -38.15 -32.64
C GLN A 221 4.08 -37.17 -33.25
N ARG A 222 3.76 -35.87 -33.22
CA ARG A 222 4.74 -34.81 -33.49
C ARG A 222 5.59 -34.62 -32.24
N GLU A 223 6.90 -34.73 -32.40
CA GLU A 223 7.86 -34.27 -31.39
C GLU A 223 7.66 -32.75 -31.18
N PRO A 224 7.88 -32.24 -29.95
CA PRO A 224 7.76 -30.81 -29.68
C PRO A 224 8.76 -30.02 -30.52
N GLU A 225 8.27 -28.96 -31.17
CA GLU A 225 9.09 -28.06 -31.97
C GLU A 225 10.11 -27.35 -31.04
N PRO A 226 11.41 -27.31 -31.38
CA PRO A 226 12.43 -26.79 -30.48
C PRO A 226 12.22 -25.30 -30.20
N GLU A 227 12.41 -24.89 -28.94
CA GLU A 227 12.26 -23.49 -28.54
C GLU A 227 13.11 -22.56 -29.42
N PRO A 228 12.56 -21.40 -29.84
CA PRO A 228 13.33 -20.45 -30.63
C PRO A 228 14.56 -19.97 -29.84
N PRO A 229 15.75 -19.93 -30.47
CA PRO A 229 16.98 -19.62 -29.76
C PRO A 229 16.90 -18.25 -29.09
N ALA A 230 17.26 -18.20 -27.81
CA ALA A 230 17.18 -16.99 -27.00
C ALA A 230 17.81 -15.79 -27.73
N VAL A 231 17.00 -14.75 -27.96
CA VAL A 231 17.43 -13.58 -28.72
C VAL A 231 18.47 -12.81 -27.91
N HIS A 232 19.74 -12.98 -28.29
CA HIS A 232 20.84 -12.19 -27.76
C HIS A 232 20.73 -10.74 -28.23
N HIS A 233 19.89 -9.97 -27.53
CA HIS A 233 19.95 -8.52 -27.56
C HIS A 233 21.37 -8.07 -27.16
N PRO A 234 21.91 -7.00 -27.77
CA PRO A 234 23.11 -6.36 -27.24
C PRO A 234 22.84 -5.92 -25.79
N PRO A 235 23.84 -5.96 -24.90
CA PRO A 235 23.64 -5.61 -23.49
C PRO A 235 23.09 -4.17 -23.39
N ARG A 236 21.89 -4.01 -22.83
CA ARG A 236 21.33 -2.68 -22.53
C ARG A 236 22.27 -1.97 -21.54
N PRO A 237 22.48 -0.66 -21.66
CA PRO A 237 23.22 0.09 -20.63
C PRO A 237 22.52 -0.04 -19.28
N SER A 238 23.30 -0.30 -18.21
CA SER A 238 22.78 -0.21 -16.83
C SER A 238 22.35 1.23 -16.56
N LEU A 239 21.08 1.43 -16.20
CA LEU A 239 20.56 2.72 -15.77
C LEU A 239 20.94 3.00 -14.30
N PHE A 240 21.15 4.27 -13.97
CA PHE A 240 21.01 4.76 -12.59
C PHE A 240 19.59 5.29 -12.39
N ILE A 241 18.82 4.59 -11.53
CA ILE A 241 17.40 4.85 -11.26
C ILE A 241 17.24 5.25 -9.80
N VAL A 242 16.57 6.38 -9.54
CA VAL A 242 16.21 6.82 -8.19
C VAL A 242 14.69 6.82 -8.06
N HIS A 243 14.15 5.96 -7.21
CA HIS A 243 12.76 6.04 -6.78
C HIS A 243 12.64 7.09 -5.66
N ILE A 244 11.62 7.94 -5.72
CA ILE A 244 11.27 8.88 -4.65
C ILE A 244 9.83 8.59 -4.25
N THR A 245 9.59 8.28 -2.97
CA THR A 245 8.33 7.68 -2.52
C THR A 245 7.97 8.11 -1.08
N PRO A 246 6.67 8.20 -0.73
CA PRO A 246 6.23 8.28 0.66
C PRO A 246 6.23 6.91 1.38
N GLU A 247 6.21 5.79 0.66
CA GLU A 247 6.05 4.44 1.22
C GLU A 247 6.99 3.41 0.56
N MET A 248 7.39 2.41 1.35
CA MET A 248 8.12 1.23 0.90
C MET A 248 7.91 0.09 1.90
N ALA A 249 7.61 -1.12 1.42
CA ALA A 249 7.49 -2.28 2.30
C ALA A 249 8.87 -2.71 2.88
N PRO A 250 8.90 -3.44 4.01
CA PRO A 250 7.92 -3.41 5.09
C PRO A 250 8.03 -2.13 5.95
N ILE A 251 8.99 -1.25 5.65
CA ILE A 251 9.43 -0.17 6.56
C ILE A 251 8.42 0.96 6.78
N ALA A 252 7.63 1.29 5.76
CA ALA A 252 6.53 2.25 5.77
C ALA A 252 5.48 1.78 4.77
N LYS A 253 4.49 1.00 5.23
CA LYS A 253 3.45 0.39 4.39
C LYS A 253 2.05 0.75 4.90
N ILE A 254 1.32 1.54 4.10
CA ILE A 254 -0.08 1.93 4.34
C ILE A 254 -0.98 1.37 3.22
N GLY A 255 -0.47 1.30 1.98
CA GLY A 255 -1.15 0.71 0.84
C GLY A 255 -0.20 -0.01 -0.12
N GLY A 256 -0.75 -0.47 -1.25
CA GLY A 256 -0.02 -1.24 -2.26
C GLY A 256 1.13 -0.48 -2.94
N LEU A 257 1.21 0.85 -2.81
CA LEU A 257 2.35 1.66 -3.26
C LEU A 257 3.66 1.15 -2.64
N ALA A 258 3.62 0.80 -1.35
CA ALA A 258 4.75 0.27 -0.60
C ALA A 258 5.29 -1.04 -1.20
N ASP A 259 4.39 -1.94 -1.61
CA ASP A 259 4.70 -3.23 -2.22
C ASP A 259 5.21 -3.06 -3.67
N VAL A 260 4.66 -2.11 -4.42
CA VAL A 260 5.14 -1.77 -5.78
C VAL A 260 6.57 -1.26 -5.74
N VAL A 261 6.90 -0.31 -4.86
CA VAL A 261 8.28 0.20 -4.77
C VAL A 261 9.24 -0.91 -4.34
N PHE A 262 8.86 -1.78 -3.38
CA PHE A 262 9.68 -2.91 -2.93
C PHE A 262 9.99 -3.90 -4.06
N GLY A 263 8.97 -4.33 -4.80
CA GLY A 263 9.11 -5.34 -5.86
C GLY A 263 9.75 -4.79 -7.13
N LEU A 264 9.31 -3.62 -7.61
CA LEU A 264 9.84 -3.01 -8.83
C LEU A 264 11.32 -2.62 -8.66
N SER A 265 11.72 -2.02 -7.53
CA SER A 265 13.13 -1.66 -7.30
C SER A 265 14.04 -2.90 -7.21
N ARG A 266 13.55 -4.00 -6.63
CA ARG A 266 14.22 -5.30 -6.60
C ARG A 266 14.41 -5.85 -8.01
N GLU A 267 13.34 -5.89 -8.80
CA GLU A 267 13.36 -6.40 -10.18
C GLU A 267 14.31 -5.61 -11.08
N LEU A 268 14.28 -4.27 -10.99
CA LEU A 268 15.18 -3.40 -11.75
C LEU A 268 16.66 -3.63 -11.36
N ALA A 269 16.94 -3.89 -10.08
CA ALA A 269 18.28 -4.25 -9.61
C ALA A 269 18.72 -5.65 -10.07
N ILE A 270 17.83 -6.65 -10.07
CA ILE A 270 18.07 -8.00 -10.63
C ILE A 270 18.42 -7.90 -12.12
N ARG A 271 17.79 -6.98 -12.86
CA ARG A 271 18.10 -6.66 -14.27
C ARG A 271 19.41 -5.85 -14.46
N GLY A 272 20.22 -5.71 -13.41
CA GLY A 272 21.56 -5.12 -13.48
C GLY A 272 21.61 -3.59 -13.45
N ASN A 273 20.52 -2.92 -13.08
CA ASN A 273 20.49 -1.45 -12.95
C ASN A 273 20.94 -1.03 -11.54
N HIS A 274 21.51 0.17 -11.43
CA HIS A 274 21.82 0.76 -10.13
C HIS A 274 20.57 1.47 -9.59
N VAL A 275 19.91 0.86 -8.61
CA VAL A 275 18.66 1.38 -8.03
C VAL A 275 18.90 1.94 -6.63
N GLU A 276 18.40 3.15 -6.39
CA GLU A 276 18.33 3.79 -5.06
C GLU A 276 16.90 4.26 -4.79
N ILE A 277 16.53 4.37 -3.50
CA ILE A 277 15.18 4.74 -3.07
C ILE A 277 15.30 5.85 -2.00
N ILE A 278 14.61 6.97 -2.19
CA ILE A 278 14.58 8.09 -1.23
C ILE A 278 13.20 8.12 -0.55
N LEU A 279 13.22 8.19 0.78
CA LEU A 279 12.04 8.31 1.66
C LEU A 279 12.22 9.43 2.69
N PRO A 280 11.13 9.93 3.31
CA PRO A 280 11.22 10.66 4.57
C PRO A 280 11.68 9.73 5.69
N LYS A 281 12.46 10.24 6.65
CA LYS A 281 12.77 9.50 7.89
C LYS A 281 11.62 9.66 8.89
N TYR A 282 10.63 8.78 8.82
CA TYR A 282 9.54 8.77 9.80
C TYR A 282 10.02 8.26 11.18
N ASP A 283 9.36 8.71 12.25
CA ASP A 283 9.57 8.18 13.61
C ASP A 283 9.06 6.75 13.77
N ASN A 284 7.98 6.40 13.06
CA ASN A 284 7.32 5.11 13.12
C ASN A 284 7.83 4.07 12.08
N LEU A 285 8.99 4.30 11.46
CA LEU A 285 9.62 3.32 10.56
C LEU A 285 9.85 1.99 11.28
N ARG A 286 9.68 0.86 10.57
CA ARG A 286 10.16 -0.45 11.05
C ARG A 286 11.68 -0.54 10.95
N TYR A 287 12.37 0.11 11.90
CA TYR A 287 13.84 0.13 12.00
C TYR A 287 14.45 -1.27 12.17
N ASP A 288 13.67 -2.28 12.61
CA ASP A 288 14.02 -3.70 12.62
C ASP A 288 14.30 -4.29 11.22
N HIS A 289 13.88 -3.61 10.15
CA HIS A 289 14.14 -3.99 8.75
C HIS A 289 15.15 -3.08 8.02
N ILE A 290 15.82 -2.15 8.73
CA ILE A 290 16.78 -1.21 8.15
C ILE A 290 18.19 -1.53 8.64
N PHE A 291 18.95 -2.24 7.82
CA PHE A 291 20.32 -2.65 8.12
C PHE A 291 21.31 -1.53 7.82
N GLU A 292 22.40 -1.47 8.60
CA GLU A 292 23.49 -0.50 8.46
C GLU A 292 23.05 0.98 8.44
N LEU A 293 21.97 1.36 9.12
CA LEU A 293 21.47 2.73 9.12
C LEU A 293 22.47 3.73 9.73
N HIS A 294 23.03 4.63 8.92
CA HIS A 294 23.98 5.66 9.36
C HIS A 294 23.84 6.98 8.58
N PRO A 295 24.19 8.15 9.17
CA PRO A 295 24.19 9.41 8.45
C PRO A 295 25.29 9.44 7.38
N VAL A 296 24.94 9.87 6.16
CA VAL A 296 25.86 10.00 5.01
C VAL A 296 25.96 11.43 4.47
N TYR A 297 25.00 12.30 4.80
CA TYR A 297 25.05 13.72 4.44
C TYR A 297 24.47 14.54 5.59
N ASN A 298 25.30 15.29 6.31
CA ASN A 298 24.90 15.95 7.55
C ASN A 298 24.34 17.37 7.35
N ASP A 299 24.68 18.03 6.24
CA ASP A 299 24.49 19.46 6.04
C ASP A 299 23.66 19.78 4.78
N LEU A 300 22.55 19.05 4.60
CA LEU A 300 21.62 19.32 3.51
C LEU A 300 20.77 20.54 3.87
N TRP A 301 21.09 21.70 3.30
CA TRP A 301 20.29 22.91 3.45
C TRP A 301 19.24 22.99 2.34
N VAL A 302 17.97 22.82 2.72
CA VAL A 302 16.81 22.78 1.81
C VAL A 302 16.11 24.14 1.83
N PRO A 303 16.11 24.91 0.72
CA PRO A 303 15.39 26.19 0.63
C PRO A 303 13.91 26.02 0.91
N TRP A 304 13.39 26.83 1.84
CA TRP A 304 12.02 26.77 2.32
C TRP A 304 11.56 28.16 2.79
N TYR A 305 10.43 28.63 2.26
CA TYR A 305 10.01 30.03 2.31
C TYR A 305 11.17 30.98 1.92
N ASP A 306 11.47 31.97 2.76
CA ASP A 306 12.50 32.99 2.54
C ASP A 306 13.85 32.62 3.20
N GLY A 307 14.06 31.31 3.49
CA GLY A 307 15.24 30.77 4.16
C GLY A 307 15.53 29.33 3.76
N ALA A 308 16.09 28.53 4.68
CA ALA A 308 16.35 27.10 4.47
C ALA A 308 16.23 26.30 5.77
N ILE A 309 15.83 25.04 5.66
CA ILE A 309 15.83 24.06 6.75
C ILE A 309 17.07 23.17 6.63
N HIS A 310 17.69 22.85 7.75
CA HIS A 310 18.79 21.90 7.85
C HIS A 310 18.25 20.46 7.90
N CYS A 311 18.86 19.56 7.15
CA CYS A 311 18.48 18.15 7.07
C CYS A 311 19.71 17.24 7.19
N THR A 312 19.52 16.09 7.84
CA THR A 312 20.44 14.97 7.77
C THR A 312 19.87 13.89 6.86
N VAL A 313 20.69 13.35 5.95
CA VAL A 313 20.35 12.19 5.13
C VAL A 313 21.09 10.98 5.66
N TYR A 314 20.32 9.95 6.01
CA TYR A 314 20.83 8.64 6.40
C TYR A 314 20.78 7.68 5.22
N PHE A 315 21.69 6.71 5.19
CA PHE A 315 21.69 5.58 4.28
C PHE A 315 21.50 4.29 5.06
N GLY A 316 20.82 3.31 4.49
CA GLY A 316 20.74 1.94 4.99
C GLY A 316 20.22 0.98 3.93
N PHE A 317 20.30 -0.32 4.21
CA PHE A 317 19.77 -1.37 3.35
C PHE A 317 18.43 -1.90 3.88
N VAL A 318 17.43 -2.01 3.01
CA VAL A 318 16.12 -2.63 3.33
C VAL A 318 15.98 -3.88 2.48
N HIS A 319 16.38 -5.03 3.04
CA HIS A 319 16.60 -6.30 2.32
C HIS A 319 17.30 -6.07 0.97
N ASP A 320 18.59 -5.71 1.02
CA ASP A 320 19.48 -5.48 -0.14
C ASP A 320 19.16 -4.29 -1.07
N ARG A 321 18.01 -3.61 -0.94
CA ARG A 321 17.76 -2.32 -1.63
C ARG A 321 18.44 -1.17 -0.89
N LYS A 322 19.05 -0.25 -1.65
CA LYS A 322 19.70 0.96 -1.17
C LYS A 322 18.69 2.06 -0.85
N CYS A 323 18.53 2.41 0.42
CA CYS A 323 17.56 3.39 0.88
C CYS A 323 18.25 4.62 1.49
N PHE A 324 17.74 5.81 1.18
CA PHE A 324 18.13 7.09 1.76
C PHE A 324 16.94 7.71 2.49
N PHE A 325 17.17 8.16 3.72
CA PHE A 325 16.13 8.67 4.62
C PHE A 325 16.43 10.12 5.00
N ILE A 326 15.54 11.04 4.64
CA ILE A 326 15.72 12.47 4.89
C ILE A 326 15.04 12.89 6.20
N GLU A 327 15.83 13.42 7.13
CA GLU A 327 15.40 13.92 8.44
C GLU A 327 15.51 15.45 8.49
N PRO A 328 14.38 16.20 8.54
CA PRO A 328 14.39 17.65 8.66
C PRO A 328 14.42 18.13 10.12
N HIS A 329 15.40 18.98 10.42
CA HIS A 329 15.55 19.62 11.73
C HIS A 329 14.75 20.93 11.78
N SER A 330 13.42 20.82 11.75
CA SER A 330 12.49 21.95 11.90
C SER A 330 11.48 21.73 13.03
N HIS A 331 11.06 22.82 13.68
CA HIS A 331 9.96 22.85 14.64
C HIS A 331 8.61 22.43 14.03
N ASP A 332 8.47 22.48 12.70
CA ASP A 332 7.29 21.96 11.97
C ASP A 332 7.10 20.44 12.14
N ASN A 333 8.14 19.73 12.60
CA ASN A 333 8.09 18.33 12.98
C ASN A 333 7.51 17.42 11.87
N PHE A 334 7.99 17.58 10.63
CA PHE A 334 7.33 17.03 9.43
C PHE A 334 7.06 15.52 9.48
N PHE A 335 8.00 14.69 9.96
CA PHE A 335 7.91 13.22 9.84
C PHE A 335 7.97 12.46 11.16
N ASN A 336 8.09 13.15 12.29
CA ASN A 336 8.11 12.55 13.64
C ASN A 336 6.74 12.76 14.31
N ARG A 337 5.73 12.01 13.86
CA ARG A 337 4.30 12.22 14.19
C ARG A 337 3.49 10.93 14.39
N GLY A 338 4.11 9.75 14.44
CA GLY A 338 3.46 8.45 14.61
C GLY A 338 2.67 7.95 13.40
N SER A 339 2.50 8.74 12.34
CA SER A 339 1.78 8.37 11.11
C SER A 339 2.42 8.96 9.85
N VAL A 340 2.29 8.24 8.73
CA VAL A 340 2.70 8.68 7.39
C VAL A 340 1.76 9.77 6.86
N TYR A 341 0.44 9.63 7.06
CA TYR A 341 -0.61 10.50 6.52
C TYR A 341 -1.66 10.90 7.56
N GLY A 342 -2.53 11.83 7.20
CA GLY A 342 -3.73 12.19 7.95
C GLY A 342 -3.67 13.56 8.62
N PHE A 343 -2.70 14.40 8.26
CA PHE A 343 -2.48 15.71 8.87
C PHE A 343 -2.94 16.83 7.93
N ASN A 344 -3.47 17.92 8.49
CA ASN A 344 -4.00 19.06 7.74
C ASN A 344 -2.95 19.73 6.84
N ASP A 345 -1.67 19.59 7.18
CA ASP A 345 -0.51 20.13 6.48
C ASP A 345 0.21 19.09 5.60
N ASP A 346 -0.37 17.89 5.35
CA ASP A 346 0.21 16.83 4.50
C ASP A 346 0.75 17.36 3.17
N ILE A 347 0.07 18.34 2.56
CA ILE A 347 0.52 18.95 1.31
C ILE A 347 1.83 19.73 1.47
N LEU A 348 2.04 20.44 2.58
CA LEU A 348 3.30 21.10 2.88
C LEU A 348 4.38 20.09 3.31
N ARG A 349 4.03 19.05 4.08
CA ARG A 349 4.94 17.95 4.46
C ARG A 349 5.56 17.29 3.23
N PHE A 350 4.73 16.87 2.29
CA PHE A 350 5.21 16.19 1.08
C PHE A 350 5.79 17.13 0.02
N ALA A 351 5.40 18.40 0.01
CA ALA A 351 6.10 19.43 -0.78
C ALA A 351 7.52 19.72 -0.26
N PHE A 352 7.70 19.76 1.07
CA PHE A 352 9.03 19.85 1.68
C PHE A 352 9.88 18.63 1.31
N PHE A 353 9.35 17.42 1.46
CA PHE A 353 10.07 16.20 1.06
C PHE A 353 10.42 16.19 -0.43
N SER A 354 9.48 16.54 -1.31
CA SER A 354 9.74 16.69 -2.75
C SER A 354 10.89 17.66 -3.03
N ARG A 355 10.96 18.79 -2.30
CA ARG A 355 12.03 19.78 -2.43
C ARG A 355 13.37 19.24 -1.91
N ALA A 356 13.36 18.60 -0.73
CA ALA A 356 14.54 18.05 -0.08
C ALA A 356 15.16 16.87 -0.85
N ALA A 357 14.35 15.99 -1.44
CA ALA A 357 14.84 14.82 -2.17
C ALA A 357 15.62 15.19 -3.44
N ILE A 358 15.15 16.18 -4.20
CA ILE A 358 15.88 16.68 -5.38
C ILE A 358 17.04 17.62 -5.00
N GLU A 359 16.94 18.35 -3.90
CA GLU A 359 18.06 19.13 -3.33
C GLU A 359 19.21 18.19 -2.94
N PHE A 360 18.90 17.06 -2.28
CA PHE A 360 19.88 16.01 -1.96
C PHE A 360 20.54 15.45 -3.21
N LEU A 361 19.76 15.12 -4.25
CA LEU A 361 20.32 14.63 -5.52
C LEU A 361 21.30 15.64 -6.13
N TRP A 362 20.94 16.92 -6.16
CA TRP A 362 21.80 17.98 -6.69
C TRP A 362 23.07 18.18 -5.85
N GLN A 363 22.94 18.43 -4.54
CA GLN A 363 24.08 18.74 -3.68
C GLN A 363 25.04 17.55 -3.50
N ALA A 364 24.54 16.31 -3.52
CA ALA A 364 25.35 15.10 -3.48
C ALA A 364 25.95 14.70 -4.85
N GLY A 365 25.74 15.48 -5.92
CA GLY A 365 26.23 15.18 -7.27
C GLY A 365 25.61 13.93 -7.92
N LYS A 366 24.44 13.50 -7.45
CA LYS A 366 23.72 12.34 -7.97
C LYS A 366 22.90 12.74 -9.20
N HIS A 367 23.40 12.35 -10.37
CA HIS A 367 22.73 12.54 -11.66
C HIS A 367 22.19 11.20 -12.20
N PRO A 368 21.03 10.72 -11.73
CA PRO A 368 20.41 9.51 -12.28
C PRO A 368 19.91 9.73 -13.71
N ASP A 369 19.84 8.67 -14.50
CA ASP A 369 19.14 8.67 -15.78
C ASP A 369 17.63 8.90 -15.55
N ILE A 370 17.09 8.22 -14.54
CA ILE A 370 15.65 8.19 -14.23
C ILE A 370 15.40 8.61 -12.78
N ILE A 371 14.53 9.60 -12.60
CA ILE A 371 13.90 9.93 -11.31
C ILE A 371 12.45 9.43 -11.38
N HIS A 372 12.13 8.38 -10.63
CA HIS A 372 10.80 7.75 -10.61
C HIS A 372 10.02 8.18 -9.37
N CYS A 373 9.05 9.07 -9.57
CA CYS A 373 8.16 9.60 -8.56
C CYS A 373 6.91 8.71 -8.41
N HIS A 374 6.39 8.59 -7.20
CA HIS A 374 5.16 7.84 -6.86
C HIS A 374 4.14 8.76 -6.18
N ASP A 375 2.95 8.85 -6.78
CA ASP A 375 1.79 9.65 -6.38
C ASP A 375 2.05 11.17 -6.13
N TRP A 376 0.99 11.87 -5.73
CA TRP A 376 0.94 13.33 -5.56
C TRP A 376 1.97 13.86 -4.55
N GLN A 377 2.38 13.02 -3.59
CA GLN A 377 3.36 13.29 -2.55
C GLN A 377 4.75 13.63 -3.12
N THR A 378 5.06 13.11 -4.31
CA THR A 378 6.37 13.32 -4.97
C THR A 378 6.26 14.00 -6.34
N ALA A 379 5.03 14.28 -6.78
CA ALA A 379 4.71 14.92 -8.06
C ALA A 379 5.29 16.34 -8.25
N LEU A 380 5.84 16.97 -7.21
CA LEU A 380 6.56 18.25 -7.34
C LEU A 380 8.04 18.10 -7.73
N VAL A 381 8.65 16.93 -7.55
CA VAL A 381 10.03 16.65 -8.00
C VAL A 381 10.24 16.97 -9.49
N PRO A 382 9.40 16.53 -10.46
CA PRO A 382 9.54 16.94 -11.86
C PRO A 382 9.35 18.43 -12.07
N VAL A 383 8.44 19.09 -11.32
CA VAL A 383 8.25 20.55 -11.40
C VAL A 383 9.55 21.27 -11.02
N PHE A 384 10.18 20.85 -9.92
CA PHE A 384 11.46 21.41 -9.46
C PHE A 384 12.62 21.11 -10.41
N LEU A 385 12.68 19.91 -11.00
CA LEU A 385 13.71 19.53 -11.97
C LEU A 385 13.75 20.53 -13.14
N TYR A 386 12.61 20.78 -13.76
CA TYR A 386 12.51 21.63 -14.96
C TYR A 386 12.50 23.15 -14.67
N GLU A 387 11.95 23.60 -13.53
CA GLU A 387 11.95 25.03 -13.19
C GLU A 387 13.25 25.52 -12.53
N PHE A 388 13.94 24.64 -11.79
CA PHE A 388 15.19 24.98 -11.09
C PHE A 388 16.38 24.17 -11.60
N TYR A 389 16.43 22.87 -11.34
CA TYR A 389 17.69 22.13 -11.32
C TYR A 389 18.33 21.87 -12.68
N GLN A 390 17.55 21.83 -13.77
CA GLN A 390 18.12 21.83 -15.13
C GLN A 390 19.00 23.07 -15.39
N ARG A 391 18.65 24.22 -14.82
CA ARG A 391 19.45 25.46 -14.92
C ARG A 391 20.67 25.45 -13.98
N LEU A 392 20.69 24.53 -13.01
CA LEU A 392 21.78 24.28 -12.07
C LEU A 392 22.63 23.05 -12.46
N GLY A 393 22.46 22.53 -13.67
CA GLY A 393 23.29 21.45 -14.25
C GLY A 393 22.65 20.06 -14.29
N MET A 394 21.47 19.82 -13.70
CA MET A 394 20.76 18.53 -13.81
C MET A 394 20.01 18.40 -15.15
N THR A 395 20.69 18.55 -16.28
CA THR A 395 20.09 18.52 -17.64
C THR A 395 19.82 17.11 -18.16
N HIS A 396 20.56 16.11 -17.66
CA HIS A 396 20.44 14.70 -18.07
C HIS A 396 19.20 13.99 -17.51
N PRO A 397 18.89 14.05 -16.20
CA PRO A 397 17.83 13.22 -15.60
C PRO A 397 16.46 13.38 -16.27
N ARG A 398 15.72 12.27 -16.35
CA ARG A 398 14.37 12.19 -16.89
C ARG A 398 13.39 11.74 -15.82
N ALA A 399 12.21 12.34 -15.79
CA ALA A 399 11.22 12.07 -14.75
C ALA A 399 10.12 11.12 -15.24
N CYS A 400 9.89 10.07 -14.47
CA CYS A 400 8.72 9.18 -14.60
C CYS A 400 7.83 9.35 -13.37
N LEU A 401 6.51 9.40 -13.54
CA LEU A 401 5.55 9.44 -12.44
C LEU A 401 4.62 8.24 -12.52
N THR A 402 4.53 7.43 -11.46
CA THR A 402 3.44 6.45 -11.31
C THR A 402 2.34 7.03 -10.44
N ILE A 403 1.12 7.00 -10.95
CA ILE A 403 -0.11 7.35 -10.23
C ILE A 403 -0.78 6.03 -9.82
N HIS A 404 -0.76 5.72 -8.54
CA HIS A 404 -1.37 4.51 -7.96
C HIS A 404 -2.85 4.72 -7.64
N ASN A 405 -3.30 5.96 -7.35
CA ASN A 405 -4.71 6.26 -7.12
C ASN A 405 -5.08 7.74 -7.39
N PHE A 406 -5.96 7.99 -8.36
CA PHE A 406 -6.42 9.35 -8.70
C PHE A 406 -7.34 10.01 -7.66
N LYS A 407 -7.82 9.30 -6.63
CA LYS A 407 -8.67 9.87 -5.54
C LYS A 407 -7.95 10.94 -4.72
N HIS A 408 -6.62 10.90 -4.64
CA HIS A 408 -5.80 11.83 -3.85
C HIS A 408 -4.80 12.56 -4.76
N GLN A 409 -4.89 13.89 -4.84
CA GLN A 409 -4.18 14.66 -5.87
C GLN A 409 -3.33 15.82 -5.34
N GLY A 410 -3.37 16.10 -4.02
CA GLY A 410 -2.74 17.26 -3.42
C GLY A 410 -3.30 18.57 -3.99
N VAL A 411 -4.58 18.88 -3.74
CA VAL A 411 -5.20 20.14 -4.16
C VAL A 411 -5.03 21.19 -3.05
N THR A 412 -4.47 22.37 -3.37
CA THR A 412 -4.05 23.36 -2.36
C THR A 412 -4.07 24.81 -2.85
N GLY A 413 -3.81 25.76 -1.95
CA GLY A 413 -3.67 27.19 -2.24
C GLY A 413 -2.24 27.64 -2.57
N GLY A 414 -2.07 28.94 -2.82
CA GLY A 414 -0.80 29.54 -3.28
C GLY A 414 0.34 29.55 -2.25
N GLU A 415 0.07 29.25 -0.98
CA GLU A 415 1.08 29.15 0.08
C GLU A 415 2.21 28.16 -0.28
N LEU A 416 1.84 27.04 -0.90
CA LEU A 416 2.76 26.04 -1.47
C LEU A 416 3.89 26.68 -2.28
N LEU A 417 3.56 27.67 -3.11
CA LEU A 417 4.52 28.28 -4.04
C LEU A 417 5.50 29.18 -3.32
N ARG A 418 5.06 29.88 -2.26
CA ARG A 418 5.96 30.64 -1.39
C ARG A 418 6.86 29.69 -0.60
N ALA A 419 6.29 28.64 -0.01
CA ALA A 419 7.04 27.64 0.76
C ALA A 419 8.15 26.98 -0.07
N THR A 420 7.88 26.68 -1.34
CA THR A 420 8.78 25.90 -2.22
C THR A 420 9.67 26.74 -3.16
N GLY A 421 9.65 28.08 -3.05
CA GLY A 421 10.44 28.99 -3.88
C GLY A 421 9.93 29.16 -5.33
N LEU A 422 8.70 28.73 -5.63
CA LEU A 422 8.07 28.86 -6.95
C LEU A 422 7.49 30.28 -7.15
N HIS A 423 8.36 31.30 -7.12
CA HIS A 423 8.06 32.73 -7.02
C HIS A 423 7.30 33.40 -8.22
N GLN A 424 6.46 32.67 -8.96
CA GLN A 424 5.65 33.20 -10.07
C GLN A 424 4.22 32.64 -10.02
N PRO A 425 3.38 33.06 -9.05
CA PRO A 425 2.09 32.41 -8.77
C PRO A 425 1.17 32.29 -10.00
N GLU A 426 1.03 33.36 -10.77
CA GLU A 426 0.19 33.47 -11.96
C GLU A 426 0.55 32.42 -13.00
N ARG A 427 1.83 32.06 -13.08
CA ARG A 427 2.36 31.04 -13.98
C ARG A 427 2.03 29.63 -13.50
N PHE A 428 2.06 29.35 -12.20
CA PHE A 428 1.75 28.01 -11.69
C PHE A 428 0.24 27.75 -11.60
N PHE A 429 -0.57 28.77 -11.32
CA PHE A 429 -2.03 28.71 -11.44
C PHE A 429 -2.55 28.60 -12.89
N ASP A 430 -1.69 28.71 -13.91
CA ASP A 430 -2.11 28.51 -15.30
C ASP A 430 -2.68 27.09 -15.55
N TRP A 431 -3.68 27.03 -16.43
CA TRP A 431 -4.38 25.81 -16.81
C TRP A 431 -3.47 24.77 -17.47
N HIS A 432 -2.39 25.18 -18.15
CA HIS A 432 -1.42 24.27 -18.78
C HIS A 432 -0.27 23.90 -17.83
N ARG A 433 -0.35 24.30 -16.56
CA ARG A 433 0.63 23.98 -15.50
C ARG A 433 -0.07 23.33 -14.32
N MET A 434 -0.09 23.97 -13.14
CA MET A 434 -0.57 23.34 -11.90
C MET A 434 -1.98 23.77 -11.48
N GLY A 435 -2.59 24.78 -12.12
CA GLY A 435 -3.93 25.24 -11.78
C GLY A 435 -4.96 24.12 -11.89
N ASP A 436 -5.77 23.89 -10.85
CA ASP A 436 -6.66 22.74 -10.78
C ASP A 436 -7.78 22.79 -11.83
N ASN A 437 -8.17 21.62 -12.34
CA ASN A 437 -9.17 21.51 -13.41
C ASN A 437 -10.61 21.82 -12.94
N ARG A 438 -10.89 21.71 -11.64
CA ARG A 438 -12.21 21.95 -11.05
C ARG A 438 -12.26 23.28 -10.28
N HIS A 439 -11.15 23.70 -9.69
CA HIS A 439 -11.06 24.87 -8.80
C HIS A 439 -10.09 25.92 -9.33
N LYS A 440 -10.62 26.97 -9.98
CA LYS A 440 -9.84 28.00 -10.71
C LYS A 440 -8.72 28.71 -9.94
N ASN A 441 -8.78 28.72 -8.60
CA ASN A 441 -7.81 29.38 -7.72
C ASN A 441 -7.06 28.37 -6.82
N ALA A 442 -7.04 27.09 -7.18
CA ALA A 442 -6.26 26.05 -6.51
C ALA A 442 -5.14 25.53 -7.42
N LEU A 443 -4.11 24.96 -6.80
CA LEU A 443 -3.06 24.17 -7.42
C LEU A 443 -3.37 22.69 -7.21
N ASN A 444 -2.92 21.84 -8.12
CA ASN A 444 -3.04 20.39 -8.05
C ASN A 444 -1.64 19.78 -8.25
N LEU A 445 -1.08 19.20 -7.19
CA LEU A 445 0.28 18.64 -7.20
C LEU A 445 0.40 17.52 -8.23
N LEU A 446 -0.58 16.61 -8.28
CA LEU A 446 -0.61 15.49 -9.21
C LEU A 446 -0.68 15.98 -10.67
N LYS A 447 -1.46 17.04 -10.95
CA LYS A 447 -1.49 17.71 -12.26
C LYS A 447 -0.10 18.25 -12.64
N GLY A 448 0.60 18.88 -11.69
CA GLY A 448 2.00 19.29 -11.87
C GLY A 448 2.90 18.11 -12.27
N GLY A 449 2.79 16.99 -11.56
CA GLY A 449 3.46 15.75 -11.92
C GLY A 449 3.17 15.29 -13.35
N VAL A 450 1.89 15.26 -13.75
CA VAL A 450 1.48 14.86 -15.11
C VAL A 450 2.04 15.81 -16.18
N VAL A 451 1.98 17.12 -15.96
CA VAL A 451 2.46 18.13 -16.93
C VAL A 451 3.97 18.06 -17.12
N TYR A 452 4.76 17.97 -16.04
CA TYR A 452 6.22 18.11 -16.09
C TYR A 452 7.00 16.78 -16.24
N SER A 453 6.41 15.62 -15.95
CA SER A 453 7.11 14.33 -16.16
C SER A 453 7.31 14.00 -17.64
N ASN A 454 8.37 13.26 -17.98
CA ASN A 454 8.63 12.79 -19.35
C ASN A 454 7.68 11.64 -19.74
N PHE A 455 7.34 10.76 -18.78
CA PHE A 455 6.26 9.79 -18.89
C PHE A 455 5.47 9.70 -17.60
N VAL A 456 4.20 9.28 -17.71
CA VAL A 456 3.30 9.03 -16.59
C VAL A 456 2.74 7.61 -16.75
N THR A 457 2.93 6.75 -15.77
CA THR A 457 2.22 5.47 -15.68
C THR A 457 1.07 5.55 -14.69
N THR A 458 0.07 4.70 -14.88
CA THR A 458 -0.77 4.22 -13.80
C THR A 458 -0.72 2.68 -13.76
N VAL A 459 -1.32 2.08 -12.74
CA VAL A 459 -1.03 0.70 -12.31
C VAL A 459 -1.85 -0.38 -13.03
N SER A 460 -2.57 -0.05 -14.11
CA SER A 460 -3.07 -1.01 -15.10
C SER A 460 -3.50 -0.33 -16.42
N PRO A 461 -3.39 -1.01 -17.59
CA PRO A 461 -3.88 -0.50 -18.88
C PRO A 461 -5.36 -0.10 -18.87
N ARG A 462 -6.23 -0.90 -18.25
CA ARG A 462 -7.66 -0.60 -18.15
C ARG A 462 -7.92 0.61 -17.26
N TYR A 463 -7.22 0.76 -16.13
CA TYR A 463 -7.35 1.96 -15.30
C TYR A 463 -6.80 3.20 -16.01
N ALA A 464 -5.78 3.09 -16.86
CA ALA A 464 -5.32 4.19 -17.72
C ALA A 464 -6.42 4.68 -18.70
N PHE A 465 -7.23 3.75 -19.23
CA PHE A 465 -8.43 4.09 -20.00
C PHE A 465 -9.54 4.69 -19.12
N GLU A 466 -9.89 4.05 -18.00
CA GLU A 466 -10.99 4.49 -17.13
C GLU A 466 -10.74 5.86 -16.49
N THR A 467 -9.48 6.18 -16.17
CA THR A 467 -9.05 7.48 -15.62
C THR A 467 -9.02 8.59 -16.65
N LYS A 468 -8.80 8.28 -17.93
CA LYS A 468 -8.82 9.27 -19.02
C LYS A 468 -10.23 9.48 -19.57
N ASP A 469 -10.96 8.40 -19.83
CA ASP A 469 -12.19 8.41 -20.65
C ASP A 469 -13.48 8.10 -19.88
N GLN A 470 -13.41 7.57 -18.64
CA GLN A 470 -14.59 7.12 -17.87
C GLN A 470 -14.75 7.81 -16.49
N GLY A 471 -14.13 8.97 -16.30
CA GLY A 471 -14.33 9.82 -15.12
C GLY A 471 -13.65 9.35 -13.83
N GLN A 472 -12.82 8.31 -13.88
CA GLN A 472 -12.00 7.88 -12.72
C GLN A 472 -10.71 8.71 -12.56
N GLY A 473 -10.49 9.75 -13.37
CA GLY A 473 -9.38 10.71 -13.23
C GLY A 473 -9.66 11.78 -12.17
N PHE A 474 -10.86 11.77 -11.56
CA PHE A 474 -11.33 12.69 -10.54
C PHE A 474 -11.13 14.18 -10.89
N GLY A 475 -11.20 14.53 -12.18
CA GLY A 475 -11.03 15.90 -12.69
C GLY A 475 -9.78 16.08 -13.57
N LEU A 476 -8.84 15.13 -13.59
CA LEU A 476 -7.65 15.21 -14.43
C LEU A 476 -7.88 14.72 -15.87
N GLU A 477 -9.09 14.30 -16.24
CA GLU A 477 -9.43 13.81 -17.59
C GLU A 477 -8.95 14.77 -18.71
N PRO A 478 -9.19 16.10 -18.65
CA PRO A 478 -8.69 17.03 -19.66
C PRO A 478 -7.14 17.10 -19.73
N THR A 479 -6.47 16.94 -18.60
CA THR A 479 -4.99 16.91 -18.52
C THR A 479 -4.46 15.61 -19.13
N LEU A 480 -5.08 14.48 -18.82
CA LEU A 480 -4.72 13.17 -19.35
C LEU A 480 -4.98 13.08 -20.87
N HIS A 481 -6.08 13.68 -21.36
CA HIS A 481 -6.28 13.86 -22.80
C HIS A 481 -5.21 14.75 -23.44
N THR A 482 -4.81 15.85 -22.80
CA THR A 482 -3.74 16.74 -23.31
C THR A 482 -2.38 16.03 -23.38
N HIS A 483 -2.10 15.11 -22.45
CA HIS A 483 -0.82 14.41 -22.33
C HIS A 483 -0.84 12.93 -22.70
N HIS A 484 -1.87 12.45 -23.41
CA HIS A 484 -2.08 11.03 -23.71
C HIS A 484 -0.87 10.33 -24.37
N MET A 485 -0.10 11.04 -25.20
CA MET A 485 1.12 10.53 -25.85
C MET A 485 2.27 10.19 -24.88
N LYS A 486 2.16 10.56 -23.61
CA LYS A 486 3.08 10.20 -22.51
C LYS A 486 2.36 9.64 -21.29
N TYR A 487 1.18 9.06 -21.48
CA TYR A 487 0.38 8.41 -20.43
C TYR A 487 0.06 6.97 -20.81
N GLY A 488 0.27 6.03 -19.90
CA GLY A 488 -0.01 4.61 -20.12
C GLY A 488 -0.26 3.83 -18.83
N GLY A 489 -0.67 2.58 -18.96
CA GLY A 489 -0.86 1.67 -17.83
C GLY A 489 0.15 0.53 -17.86
N VAL A 490 0.72 0.19 -16.70
CA VAL A 490 1.57 -0.99 -16.48
C VAL A 490 0.96 -1.75 -15.30
N VAL A 491 0.60 -3.02 -15.49
CA VAL A 491 0.04 -3.86 -14.41
C VAL A 491 1.10 -4.07 -13.32
N ASN A 492 0.72 -4.03 -12.04
CA ASN A 492 1.67 -4.34 -10.96
C ASN A 492 1.99 -5.84 -10.92
N GLY A 493 3.23 -6.18 -10.54
CA GLY A 493 3.56 -7.53 -10.09
C GLY A 493 3.30 -7.71 -8.58
N ILE A 494 3.52 -8.93 -8.10
CA ILE A 494 3.71 -9.25 -6.68
C ILE A 494 5.08 -9.92 -6.48
N ASP A 495 5.66 -9.79 -5.29
CA ASP A 495 6.95 -10.40 -4.98
C ASP A 495 6.76 -11.89 -4.59
N TYR A 496 7.37 -12.81 -5.35
CA TYR A 496 7.27 -14.27 -5.16
C TYR A 496 8.22 -14.84 -4.10
N ASP A 497 9.02 -14.02 -3.40
CA ASP A 497 9.69 -14.42 -2.14
C ASP A 497 8.76 -14.20 -0.93
N VAL A 498 7.75 -13.35 -1.08
CA VAL A 498 6.73 -13.04 -0.05
C VAL A 498 5.45 -13.83 -0.32
N TRP A 499 4.87 -13.67 -1.51
CA TRP A 499 3.55 -14.18 -1.88
C TRP A 499 3.67 -15.43 -2.76
N ASN A 500 4.02 -16.56 -2.15
CA ASN A 500 4.28 -17.80 -2.88
C ASN A 500 4.12 -19.05 -2.00
N PRO A 501 3.07 -19.88 -2.19
CA PRO A 501 2.78 -21.02 -1.32
C PRO A 501 3.85 -22.13 -1.33
N GLU A 502 4.80 -22.11 -2.26
CA GLU A 502 5.91 -23.07 -2.32
C GLU A 502 7.02 -22.76 -1.29
N VAL A 503 7.15 -21.50 -0.86
CA VAL A 503 8.21 -21.01 0.05
C VAL A 503 7.70 -20.23 1.26
N ASP A 504 6.42 -19.85 1.28
CA ASP A 504 5.77 -19.13 2.37
C ASP A 504 6.00 -19.81 3.74
N ARG A 505 6.29 -19.01 4.77
CA ARG A 505 6.60 -19.45 6.14
C ARG A 505 5.43 -19.27 7.12
N TYR A 506 4.39 -18.55 6.72
CA TYR A 506 3.22 -18.21 7.54
C TYR A 506 2.11 -19.26 7.39
N ILE A 507 2.18 -20.11 6.37
CA ILE A 507 1.22 -21.17 6.09
C ILE A 507 1.73 -22.52 6.66
N PRO A 508 0.88 -23.32 7.34
CA PRO A 508 1.29 -24.61 7.92
C PRO A 508 1.82 -25.64 6.92
N VAL A 509 1.32 -25.65 5.69
CA VAL A 509 1.74 -26.62 4.66
C VAL A 509 2.03 -25.90 3.33
N ARG A 510 3.22 -26.11 2.78
CA ARG A 510 3.63 -25.55 1.48
C ARG A 510 3.12 -26.39 0.31
N TYR A 511 2.75 -25.74 -0.79
CA TYR A 511 2.22 -26.38 -1.98
C TYR A 511 2.50 -25.58 -3.26
N GLY A 512 2.49 -26.27 -4.40
CA GLY A 512 2.64 -25.70 -5.74
C GLY A 512 1.71 -26.40 -6.74
N LEU A 513 1.92 -26.18 -8.03
CA LEU A 513 1.04 -26.69 -9.09
C LEU A 513 0.86 -28.23 -9.09
N ASP A 514 1.90 -28.97 -8.74
CA ASP A 514 1.88 -30.45 -8.69
C ASP A 514 1.43 -31.01 -7.33
N SER A 515 1.15 -30.15 -6.34
CA SER A 515 0.82 -30.54 -4.96
C SER A 515 -0.37 -29.79 -4.36
N ILE A 516 -1.27 -29.26 -5.20
CA ILE A 516 -2.42 -28.43 -4.80
C ILE A 516 -3.34 -29.04 -3.74
N ASP A 517 -3.34 -30.35 -3.54
CA ASP A 517 -4.11 -31.00 -2.47
C ASP A 517 -3.66 -30.60 -1.06
N ALA A 518 -2.38 -30.22 -0.88
CA ALA A 518 -1.89 -29.67 0.38
C ALA A 518 -2.48 -28.29 0.73
N LYS A 519 -3.22 -27.65 -0.19
CA LYS A 519 -4.07 -26.49 0.11
C LYS A 519 -5.18 -26.85 1.13
N TYR A 520 -5.71 -28.08 1.11
CA TYR A 520 -6.78 -28.49 2.01
C TYR A 520 -6.35 -28.57 3.49
N ASP A 521 -5.09 -28.84 3.79
CA ASP A 521 -4.59 -28.79 5.17
C ASP A 521 -4.46 -27.35 5.68
N ASN A 522 -4.11 -26.39 4.81
CA ASN A 522 -4.18 -24.96 5.15
C ASN A 522 -5.64 -24.50 5.36
N LYS A 523 -6.58 -25.01 4.56
CA LYS A 523 -8.02 -24.77 4.75
C LYS A 523 -8.52 -25.29 6.11
N ARG A 524 -8.11 -26.49 6.52
CA ARG A 524 -8.41 -27.01 7.87
C ARG A 524 -7.76 -26.15 8.96
N ALA A 525 -6.50 -25.75 8.80
CA ALA A 525 -5.82 -24.90 9.77
C ALA A 525 -6.44 -23.49 9.89
N LEU A 526 -6.92 -22.91 8.78
CA LEU A 526 -7.66 -21.65 8.77
C LEU A 526 -8.93 -21.75 9.61
N ARG A 527 -9.71 -22.82 9.42
CA ARG A 527 -10.91 -23.07 10.25
C ARG A 527 -10.59 -23.24 11.71
N GLN A 528 -9.52 -23.96 12.05
CA GLN A 528 -9.09 -24.14 13.43
C GLN A 528 -8.66 -22.81 14.08
N ARG A 529 -7.95 -21.93 13.35
CA ARG A 529 -7.57 -20.58 13.83
C ARG A 529 -8.78 -19.66 14.02
N LEU A 530 -9.82 -19.82 13.20
CA LEU A 530 -11.03 -18.98 13.21
C LEU A 530 -12.27 -19.66 13.83
N MET A 531 -12.10 -20.80 14.50
CA MET A 531 -13.16 -21.59 15.15
C MET A 531 -14.36 -21.98 14.26
N LEU A 532 -14.17 -22.00 12.93
CA LEU A 532 -15.18 -22.43 11.96
C LEU A 532 -15.38 -23.96 12.00
N ALA A 533 -16.58 -24.42 11.65
CA ALA A 533 -16.88 -25.85 11.54
C ALA A 533 -16.04 -26.53 10.46
N ASP A 534 -15.39 -27.64 10.80
CA ASP A 534 -14.63 -28.46 9.85
C ASP A 534 -15.58 -29.37 9.05
N ASN A 535 -15.80 -29.01 7.79
CA ASN A 535 -16.78 -29.61 6.87
C ASN A 535 -16.28 -29.45 5.41
N GLU A 536 -17.05 -29.85 4.40
CA GLU A 536 -16.59 -29.74 2.99
C GLU A 536 -17.02 -28.44 2.27
N LYS A 537 -17.55 -27.44 2.99
CA LYS A 537 -18.01 -26.17 2.39
C LYS A 537 -16.85 -25.37 1.78
N PRO A 538 -17.08 -24.56 0.72
CA PRO A 538 -16.10 -23.58 0.25
C PRO A 538 -16.04 -22.40 1.23
N ILE A 539 -14.85 -21.84 1.41
CA ILE A 539 -14.60 -20.59 2.14
C ILE A 539 -14.47 -19.46 1.12
N VAL A 540 -15.39 -18.51 1.20
CA VAL A 540 -15.32 -17.19 0.56
C VAL A 540 -14.62 -16.23 1.52
N ALA A 541 -13.57 -15.57 1.06
CA ALA A 541 -12.78 -14.64 1.86
C ALA A 541 -12.85 -13.20 1.32
N PHE A 542 -12.75 -12.22 2.20
CA PHE A 542 -12.45 -10.81 1.89
C PHE A 542 -11.24 -10.36 2.70
N ILE A 543 -10.23 -9.78 2.03
CA ILE A 543 -9.07 -9.16 2.67
C ILE A 543 -8.87 -7.75 2.12
N GLY A 544 -8.93 -6.73 3.00
CA GLY A 544 -8.62 -5.35 2.61
C GLY A 544 -9.06 -4.29 3.63
N ARG A 545 -8.73 -3.02 3.35
CA ARG A 545 -9.23 -1.88 4.14
C ARG A 545 -10.76 -1.81 4.00
N LEU A 546 -11.45 -1.57 5.13
CA LEU A 546 -12.87 -1.27 5.16
C LEU A 546 -13.11 0.20 4.74
N ASP A 547 -12.90 0.47 3.45
CA ASP A 547 -13.09 1.76 2.76
C ASP A 547 -14.26 1.60 1.77
N PRO A 548 -15.19 2.57 1.63
CA PRO A 548 -16.28 2.50 0.64
C PRO A 548 -15.82 2.16 -0.78
N GLN A 549 -14.60 2.53 -1.17
CA GLN A 549 -13.98 2.12 -2.45
C GLN A 549 -14.01 0.60 -2.67
N LYS A 550 -13.86 -0.20 -1.60
CA LYS A 550 -13.79 -1.67 -1.64
C LYS A 550 -15.17 -2.34 -1.67
N GLY A 551 -16.24 -1.57 -1.83
CA GLY A 551 -17.59 -2.08 -2.06
C GLY A 551 -18.27 -2.61 -0.80
N LEU A 552 -18.16 -1.90 0.34
CA LEU A 552 -18.61 -2.40 1.64
C LEU A 552 -20.09 -2.79 1.66
N GLU A 553 -20.94 -2.12 0.89
CA GLU A 553 -22.36 -2.47 0.77
C GLU A 553 -22.53 -3.88 0.18
N LEU A 554 -21.73 -4.20 -0.84
CA LEU A 554 -21.67 -5.51 -1.49
C LEU A 554 -20.97 -6.56 -0.60
N VAL A 555 -19.96 -6.18 0.19
CA VAL A 555 -19.34 -7.07 1.19
C VAL A 555 -20.34 -7.46 2.27
N ARG A 556 -21.12 -6.50 2.81
CA ARG A 556 -22.19 -6.79 3.79
C ARG A 556 -23.23 -7.75 3.21
N HIS A 557 -23.64 -7.57 1.95
CA HIS A 557 -24.54 -8.53 1.27
C HIS A 557 -23.91 -9.92 1.09
N ALA A 558 -22.65 -9.97 0.64
CA ALA A 558 -21.95 -11.21 0.36
C ALA A 558 -21.80 -12.12 1.59
N ILE A 559 -21.66 -11.56 2.79
CA ILE A 559 -21.63 -12.32 4.05
C ILE A 559 -22.89 -13.20 4.17
N PHE A 560 -24.08 -12.62 4.03
CA PHE A 560 -25.33 -13.36 4.17
C PHE A 560 -25.59 -14.28 2.97
N SER A 561 -25.41 -13.79 1.74
CA SER A 561 -25.63 -14.60 0.53
C SER A 561 -24.70 -15.83 0.47
N THR A 562 -23.46 -15.73 0.97
CA THR A 562 -22.54 -16.88 1.11
C THR A 562 -23.09 -17.94 2.07
N LEU A 563 -23.60 -17.52 3.23
CA LEU A 563 -24.15 -18.43 4.25
C LEU A 563 -25.44 -19.11 3.77
N GLU A 564 -26.31 -18.37 3.07
CA GLU A 564 -27.55 -18.90 2.47
C GLU A 564 -27.26 -19.95 1.38
N HIS A 565 -26.22 -19.74 0.56
CA HIS A 565 -25.74 -20.71 -0.43
C HIS A 565 -24.86 -21.83 0.19
N GLY A 566 -24.90 -21.99 1.51
CA GLY A 566 -24.26 -23.11 2.21
C GLY A 566 -22.74 -23.09 2.19
N ALA A 567 -22.11 -21.93 2.00
CA ALA A 567 -20.67 -21.72 2.07
C ALA A 567 -20.25 -21.12 3.42
N GLN A 568 -18.95 -20.91 3.62
CA GLN A 568 -18.35 -20.26 4.78
C GLN A 568 -17.81 -18.88 4.40
N PHE A 569 -17.89 -17.88 5.28
CA PHE A 569 -17.36 -16.53 5.02
C PHE A 569 -16.27 -16.13 6.02
N VAL A 570 -15.18 -15.55 5.51
CA VAL A 570 -14.09 -14.99 6.31
C VAL A 570 -13.79 -13.56 5.89
N LEU A 571 -13.71 -12.64 6.85
CA LEU A 571 -13.25 -11.27 6.63
C LEU A 571 -11.99 -10.99 7.45
N LEU A 572 -11.02 -10.29 6.84
CA LEU A 572 -9.93 -9.63 7.55
C LEU A 572 -9.78 -8.19 7.02
N GLY A 573 -10.02 -7.21 7.89
CA GLY A 573 -9.87 -5.81 7.51
C GLY A 573 -10.29 -4.82 8.59
N SER A 574 -9.78 -3.59 8.49
CA SER A 574 -10.16 -2.47 9.35
C SER A 574 -10.34 -1.17 8.55
N SER A 575 -11.07 -0.23 9.12
CA SER A 575 -11.24 1.13 8.60
C SER A 575 -10.43 2.13 9.42
N PRO A 576 -9.95 3.23 8.82
CA PRO A 576 -9.57 4.43 9.59
C PRO A 576 -10.80 5.16 10.18
N ASP A 577 -12.02 4.85 9.70
CA ASP A 577 -13.27 5.43 10.21
C ASP A 577 -13.84 4.57 11.37
N PRO A 578 -13.95 5.09 12.60
CA PRO A 578 -14.51 4.35 13.73
C PRO A 578 -15.97 3.92 13.51
N SER A 579 -16.77 4.64 12.72
CA SER A 579 -18.15 4.27 12.45
C SER A 579 -18.25 3.00 11.60
N ILE A 580 -17.42 2.90 10.55
CA ILE A 580 -17.34 1.70 9.71
C ILE A 580 -16.81 0.51 10.51
N ASN A 581 -15.83 0.71 11.41
CA ASN A 581 -15.41 -0.35 12.32
C ASN A 581 -16.58 -0.81 13.22
N ASN A 582 -17.36 0.12 13.78
CA ASN A 582 -18.50 -0.21 14.64
C ASN A 582 -19.61 -0.99 13.90
N ASP A 583 -19.91 -0.66 12.65
CA ASP A 583 -20.81 -1.43 11.78
C ASP A 583 -20.37 -2.91 11.68
N PHE A 584 -19.10 -3.14 11.34
CA PHE A 584 -18.56 -4.48 11.15
C PHE A 584 -18.35 -5.23 12.47
N TRP A 585 -18.09 -4.53 13.59
CA TRP A 585 -18.19 -5.10 14.93
C TRP A 585 -19.63 -5.51 15.25
N GLY A 586 -20.65 -4.75 14.86
CA GLY A 586 -22.06 -5.13 15.00
C GLY A 586 -22.39 -6.42 14.25
N LEU A 587 -21.90 -6.56 13.02
CA LEU A 587 -21.99 -7.80 12.25
C LEU A 587 -21.23 -8.97 12.90
N LYS A 588 -20.03 -8.74 13.47
CA LYS A 588 -19.27 -9.76 14.19
C LYS A 588 -20.05 -10.28 15.40
N HIS A 589 -20.65 -9.40 16.20
CA HIS A 589 -21.49 -9.80 17.34
C HIS A 589 -22.76 -10.53 16.91
N MET A 590 -23.42 -10.09 15.82
CA MET A 590 -24.61 -10.75 15.26
C MET A 590 -24.32 -12.19 14.79
N LEU A 591 -23.13 -12.42 14.23
CA LEU A 591 -22.73 -13.69 13.62
C LEU A 591 -21.78 -14.52 14.50
N ASN A 592 -21.54 -14.12 15.76
CA ASN A 592 -20.55 -14.75 16.66
C ASN A 592 -20.84 -16.25 16.91
N GLU A 593 -22.13 -16.62 16.96
CA GLU A 593 -22.58 -18.02 17.14
C GLU A 593 -22.73 -18.78 15.81
N SER A 594 -22.36 -18.18 14.68
CA SER A 594 -22.41 -18.83 13.37
C SER A 594 -21.20 -19.75 13.18
N PRO A 595 -21.39 -21.06 13.01
CA PRO A 595 -20.27 -21.99 12.80
C PRO A 595 -19.56 -21.82 11.44
N ASP A 596 -20.07 -20.93 10.59
CA ASP A 596 -19.65 -20.76 9.20
C ASP A 596 -19.24 -19.31 8.86
N CYS A 597 -19.14 -18.40 9.83
CA CYS A 597 -18.70 -17.02 9.60
C CYS A 597 -17.68 -16.54 10.64
N HIS A 598 -16.58 -15.93 10.20
CA HIS A 598 -15.67 -15.19 11.08
C HIS A 598 -15.29 -13.83 10.48
N LEU A 599 -15.47 -12.75 11.23
CA LEU A 599 -15.08 -11.40 10.82
C LEU A 599 -13.95 -10.89 11.72
N GLU A 600 -12.76 -10.63 11.19
CA GLU A 600 -11.63 -10.09 11.96
C GLU A 600 -11.36 -8.62 11.64
N ILE A 601 -11.56 -7.77 12.65
CA ILE A 601 -11.63 -6.32 12.49
C ILE A 601 -10.29 -5.69 12.89
N GLY A 602 -9.29 -5.87 12.04
CA GLY A 602 -7.91 -5.51 12.32
C GLY A 602 -6.95 -5.76 11.16
N PHE A 603 -5.67 -5.91 11.50
CA PHE A 603 -4.59 -6.31 10.58
C PHE A 603 -3.75 -7.39 11.25
N ASP A 604 -3.58 -8.52 10.57
CA ASP A 604 -2.81 -9.69 11.01
C ASP A 604 -2.14 -10.29 9.75
N GLU A 605 -0.82 -10.14 9.63
CA GLU A 605 -0.05 -10.52 8.44
C GLU A 605 -0.09 -12.06 8.28
N ASP A 606 0.27 -12.80 9.32
CA ASP A 606 0.20 -14.27 9.41
C ASP A 606 -1.20 -14.82 9.04
N LEU A 607 -2.28 -14.18 9.52
CA LEU A 607 -3.64 -14.59 9.18
C LEU A 607 -3.96 -14.29 7.71
N SER A 608 -3.50 -13.15 7.17
CA SER A 608 -3.75 -12.83 5.75
C SER A 608 -3.15 -13.87 4.82
N HIS A 609 -1.91 -14.32 5.08
CA HIS A 609 -1.25 -15.42 4.37
C HIS A 609 -2.05 -16.73 4.51
N LEU A 610 -2.50 -17.07 5.71
CA LEU A 610 -3.31 -18.27 5.94
C LEU A 610 -4.70 -18.21 5.29
N ILE A 611 -5.32 -17.03 5.18
CA ILE A 611 -6.59 -16.85 4.44
C ILE A 611 -6.34 -17.03 2.94
N TYR A 612 -5.31 -16.41 2.36
CA TYR A 612 -4.97 -16.63 0.94
C TYR A 612 -4.69 -18.11 0.66
N ALA A 613 -4.05 -18.83 1.57
CA ALA A 613 -3.80 -20.26 1.40
C ALA A 613 -5.02 -21.15 1.65
N GLY A 614 -5.83 -20.88 2.68
CA GLY A 614 -6.91 -21.74 3.13
C GLY A 614 -8.29 -21.46 2.53
N ALA A 615 -8.51 -20.29 1.93
CA ALA A 615 -9.77 -19.98 1.23
C ALA A 615 -9.84 -20.67 -0.16
N ASP A 616 -11.07 -20.86 -0.64
CA ASP A 616 -11.34 -21.38 -2.00
C ASP A 616 -11.68 -20.23 -2.96
N ILE A 617 -12.34 -19.18 -2.47
CA ILE A 617 -12.81 -18.02 -3.23
C ILE A 617 -12.35 -16.72 -2.56
N MET A 618 -11.91 -15.73 -3.33
CA MET A 618 -11.53 -14.38 -2.84
C MET A 618 -12.43 -13.31 -3.47
N LEU A 619 -13.18 -12.59 -2.65
CA LEU A 619 -14.13 -11.57 -3.08
C LEU A 619 -13.48 -10.18 -3.15
N VAL A 620 -13.52 -9.53 -4.32
CA VAL A 620 -13.01 -8.16 -4.54
C VAL A 620 -14.08 -7.31 -5.26
N PRO A 621 -15.09 -6.79 -4.56
CA PRO A 621 -16.29 -6.18 -5.15
C PRO A 621 -16.14 -4.65 -5.33
N SER A 622 -14.92 -4.19 -5.62
CA SER A 622 -14.53 -2.77 -5.57
C SER A 622 -15.34 -1.88 -6.53
N GLN A 623 -15.70 -0.70 -6.03
CA GLN A 623 -16.33 0.35 -6.84
C GLN A 623 -15.36 0.88 -7.92
N PHE A 624 -14.08 1.00 -7.56
CA PHE A 624 -12.97 1.18 -8.50
C PHE A 624 -11.68 0.59 -7.91
N GLU A 625 -10.85 -0.02 -8.75
CA GLU A 625 -9.61 -0.70 -8.32
C GLU A 625 -8.46 -0.39 -9.30
N PRO A 626 -7.52 0.50 -8.96
CA PRO A 626 -6.45 0.92 -9.86
C PRO A 626 -5.64 -0.25 -10.46
N CYS A 627 -5.29 -1.20 -9.60
CA CYS A 627 -4.72 -2.50 -9.99
C CYS A 627 -5.36 -3.63 -9.19
N GLY A 628 -5.34 -3.49 -7.87
CA GLY A 628 -5.57 -4.59 -6.94
C GLY A 628 -4.32 -5.48 -6.83
N LEU A 629 -3.96 -5.85 -5.60
CA LEU A 629 -2.97 -6.90 -5.33
C LEU A 629 -3.66 -8.17 -4.78
N THR A 630 -4.79 -8.01 -4.09
CA THR A 630 -5.60 -9.09 -3.49
C THR A 630 -5.90 -10.22 -4.48
N GLN A 631 -6.30 -9.89 -5.72
CA GLN A 631 -6.59 -10.90 -6.74
C GLN A 631 -5.33 -11.55 -7.29
N LEU A 632 -4.20 -10.82 -7.41
CA LEU A 632 -2.93 -11.39 -7.88
C LEU A 632 -2.38 -12.42 -6.87
N ILE A 633 -2.45 -12.08 -5.57
CA ILE A 633 -2.07 -12.99 -4.49
C ILE A 633 -3.01 -14.18 -4.46
N ALA A 634 -4.34 -13.97 -4.51
CA ALA A 634 -5.31 -15.05 -4.54
C ALA A 634 -5.06 -16.02 -5.71
N LEU A 635 -4.80 -15.51 -6.91
CA LEU A 635 -4.44 -16.32 -8.08
C LEU A 635 -3.18 -17.17 -7.83
N ARG A 636 -2.10 -16.59 -7.30
CA ARG A 636 -0.85 -17.32 -7.00
C ARG A 636 -1.02 -18.39 -5.91
N TYR A 637 -1.97 -18.21 -4.98
CA TYR A 637 -2.33 -19.19 -3.95
C TYR A 637 -3.48 -20.13 -4.37
N GLY A 638 -3.92 -20.10 -5.63
CA GLY A 638 -4.98 -20.98 -6.13
C GLY A 638 -6.34 -20.75 -5.45
N THR A 639 -6.59 -19.51 -5.03
CA THR A 639 -7.85 -19.06 -4.43
C THR A 639 -8.59 -18.23 -5.47
N ILE A 640 -9.79 -18.67 -5.87
CA ILE A 640 -10.45 -18.19 -7.08
C ILE A 640 -11.03 -16.79 -6.86
N PRO A 641 -10.56 -15.75 -7.59
CA PRO A 641 -11.06 -14.41 -7.41
C PRO A 641 -12.45 -14.21 -8.06
N VAL A 642 -13.41 -13.71 -7.26
CA VAL A 642 -14.70 -13.16 -7.70
C VAL A 642 -14.58 -11.64 -7.66
N VAL A 643 -14.55 -11.00 -8.83
CA VAL A 643 -14.18 -9.58 -8.97
C VAL A 643 -15.23 -8.77 -9.73
N ARG A 644 -15.26 -7.47 -9.46
CA ARG A 644 -15.92 -6.53 -10.35
C ARG A 644 -15.01 -6.13 -11.53
N THR A 645 -15.57 -6.00 -12.74
CA THR A 645 -14.85 -5.62 -13.97
C THR A 645 -14.49 -4.12 -13.99
N VAL A 646 -13.50 -3.72 -13.19
CA VAL A 646 -12.93 -2.36 -13.17
C VAL A 646 -11.42 -2.39 -13.04
N GLY A 647 -10.74 -1.41 -13.64
CA GLY A 647 -9.28 -1.24 -13.61
C GLY A 647 -8.50 -2.55 -13.75
N GLY A 648 -7.52 -2.78 -12.89
CA GLY A 648 -6.64 -3.95 -13.00
C GLY A 648 -7.33 -5.29 -12.79
N LEU A 649 -8.47 -5.34 -12.07
CA LEU A 649 -9.25 -6.58 -11.92
C LEU A 649 -9.71 -7.10 -13.30
N ALA A 650 -10.11 -6.17 -14.18
CA ALA A 650 -10.53 -6.45 -15.55
C ALA A 650 -9.36 -6.78 -16.49
N ASP A 651 -8.12 -6.42 -16.14
CA ASP A 651 -6.91 -6.84 -16.88
C ASP A 651 -6.38 -8.21 -16.42
N THR A 652 -6.67 -8.66 -15.19
CA THR A 652 -5.94 -9.79 -14.56
C THR A 652 -6.77 -11.06 -14.30
N VAL A 653 -8.09 -10.94 -14.13
CA VAL A 653 -8.98 -12.06 -13.74
C VAL A 653 -9.94 -12.40 -14.87
N PHE A 654 -9.66 -13.37 -15.72
CA PHE A 654 -10.49 -13.72 -16.88
C PHE A 654 -11.61 -14.70 -16.48
N ASP A 655 -12.86 -14.33 -16.76
CA ASP A 655 -14.06 -15.07 -16.33
C ASP A 655 -14.11 -16.49 -16.93
N LYS A 656 -14.30 -17.49 -16.09
CA LYS A 656 -14.39 -18.92 -16.44
C LYS A 656 -15.37 -19.21 -17.58
N ASP A 657 -16.55 -18.60 -17.55
CA ASP A 657 -17.66 -18.98 -18.42
C ASP A 657 -17.72 -18.06 -19.64
N TYR A 658 -17.61 -16.74 -19.41
CA TYR A 658 -17.94 -15.71 -20.41
C TYR A 658 -16.74 -15.01 -21.08
N SER A 659 -15.49 -15.29 -20.67
CA SER A 659 -14.34 -14.72 -21.37
C SER A 659 -14.18 -15.29 -22.78
N ASP A 660 -13.66 -14.47 -23.69
CA ASP A 660 -13.15 -14.84 -25.02
C ASP A 660 -11.86 -15.67 -24.98
N ARG A 661 -11.12 -15.62 -23.86
CA ARG A 661 -9.83 -16.30 -23.68
C ARG A 661 -9.94 -17.83 -23.80
N PRO A 662 -8.87 -18.52 -24.24
CA PRO A 662 -8.77 -19.98 -24.17
C PRO A 662 -9.01 -20.48 -22.74
N LEU A 663 -9.67 -21.65 -22.59
CA LEU A 663 -10.08 -22.17 -21.28
C LEU A 663 -8.95 -22.24 -20.24
N HIS A 664 -7.72 -22.58 -20.66
CA HIS A 664 -6.54 -22.66 -19.79
C HIS A 664 -5.99 -21.30 -19.31
N GLN A 665 -6.48 -20.18 -19.86
CA GLN A 665 -6.14 -18.81 -19.45
C GLN A 665 -7.23 -18.16 -18.58
N ARG A 666 -8.38 -18.83 -18.41
CA ARG A 666 -9.46 -18.38 -17.54
C ARG A 666 -9.16 -18.79 -16.10
N ASN A 667 -9.34 -17.87 -15.15
CA ASN A 667 -8.76 -17.99 -13.81
C ASN A 667 -9.63 -17.42 -12.68
N GLY A 668 -10.84 -16.92 -12.96
CA GLY A 668 -11.77 -16.44 -11.93
C GLY A 668 -13.17 -16.13 -12.45
N TYR A 669 -13.87 -15.24 -11.77
CA TYR A 669 -15.27 -14.85 -12.07
C TYR A 669 -15.43 -13.33 -12.05
N ARG A 670 -16.23 -12.80 -12.99
CA ARG A 670 -16.52 -11.36 -13.14
C ARG A 670 -18.00 -11.02 -12.96
N PHE A 671 -18.23 -9.79 -12.53
CA PHE A 671 -19.50 -9.06 -12.70
C PHE A 671 -19.23 -7.59 -13.05
N ASP A 672 -20.12 -6.94 -13.81
CA ASP A 672 -19.85 -5.59 -14.34
C ASP A 672 -20.54 -4.47 -13.53
N ASN A 673 -21.79 -4.69 -13.14
CA ASN A 673 -22.58 -3.71 -12.38
C ASN A 673 -22.09 -3.60 -10.93
N TYR A 674 -22.18 -2.40 -10.36
CA TYR A 674 -21.98 -2.20 -8.91
C TYR A 674 -23.33 -2.34 -8.19
N ASP A 675 -23.89 -3.55 -8.20
CA ASP A 675 -25.17 -3.89 -7.58
C ASP A 675 -25.17 -5.33 -7.04
N VAL A 676 -26.20 -5.66 -6.25
CA VAL A 676 -26.38 -6.99 -5.65
C VAL A 676 -26.59 -8.09 -6.71
N PRO A 677 -27.48 -7.94 -7.72
CA PRO A 677 -27.65 -8.96 -8.76
C PRO A 677 -26.37 -9.28 -9.54
N GLY A 678 -25.53 -8.27 -9.81
CA GLY A 678 -24.21 -8.45 -10.42
C GLY A 678 -23.29 -9.28 -9.54
N LEU A 679 -23.12 -8.89 -8.27
CA LEU A 679 -22.34 -9.65 -7.28
C LEU A 679 -22.78 -11.12 -7.23
N GLU A 680 -24.08 -11.37 -7.04
CA GLU A 680 -24.62 -12.72 -6.88
C GLU A 680 -24.45 -13.56 -8.15
N SER A 681 -24.59 -12.96 -9.33
CA SER A 681 -24.34 -13.61 -10.62
C SER A 681 -22.90 -14.14 -10.76
N ALA A 682 -21.90 -13.56 -10.09
CA ALA A 682 -20.55 -14.08 -10.05
C ALA A 682 -20.27 -15.00 -8.85
N LEU A 683 -20.73 -14.61 -7.66
CA LEU A 683 -20.49 -15.35 -6.41
C LEU A 683 -21.17 -16.72 -6.41
N ILE A 684 -22.43 -16.80 -6.83
CA ILE A 684 -23.19 -18.06 -6.85
C ILE A 684 -22.58 -19.00 -7.90
N ARG A 685 -22.20 -18.51 -9.10
CA ARG A 685 -21.50 -19.33 -10.11
C ARG A 685 -20.18 -19.94 -9.61
N ALA A 686 -19.47 -19.27 -8.69
CA ALA A 686 -18.25 -19.78 -8.10
C ALA A 686 -18.53 -20.88 -7.05
N ILE A 687 -19.51 -20.67 -6.17
CA ILE A 687 -19.96 -21.65 -5.17
C ILE A 687 -20.57 -22.88 -5.84
N ASP A 688 -21.43 -22.70 -6.84
CA ASP A 688 -22.01 -23.78 -7.63
C ASP A 688 -20.94 -24.58 -8.38
N CYS A 689 -19.90 -23.94 -8.93
CA CYS A 689 -18.84 -24.69 -9.61
C CYS A 689 -18.01 -25.53 -8.64
N TYR A 690 -17.77 -25.05 -7.41
CA TYR A 690 -17.11 -25.84 -6.37
C TYR A 690 -17.92 -27.11 -6.02
N TYR A 691 -19.24 -26.99 -5.84
CA TYR A 691 -20.10 -28.12 -5.47
C TYR A 691 -20.49 -29.05 -6.62
N GLN A 692 -20.90 -28.49 -7.77
CA GLN A 692 -21.46 -29.25 -8.89
C GLN A 692 -20.38 -29.75 -9.88
N TYR A 693 -19.24 -29.07 -9.96
CA TYR A 693 -18.18 -29.34 -10.93
C TYR A 693 -16.77 -29.27 -10.30
N PRO A 694 -16.47 -30.05 -9.24
CA PRO A 694 -15.23 -29.95 -8.49
C PRO A 694 -13.96 -30.12 -9.34
N ASP A 695 -13.98 -30.98 -10.36
CA ASP A 695 -12.86 -31.13 -11.31
C ASP A 695 -12.61 -29.87 -12.15
N HIS A 696 -13.67 -29.17 -12.56
CA HIS A 696 -13.56 -27.89 -13.27
C HIS A 696 -13.05 -26.78 -12.34
N PHE A 697 -13.48 -26.76 -11.07
CA PHE A 697 -12.96 -25.84 -10.06
C PHE A 697 -11.47 -26.11 -9.79
N ARG A 698 -11.07 -27.39 -9.72
CA ARG A 698 -9.68 -27.83 -9.56
C ARG A 698 -8.77 -27.45 -10.73
N GLU A 699 -9.23 -27.52 -11.98
CA GLU A 699 -8.46 -26.97 -13.10
C GLU A 699 -8.43 -25.43 -13.12
N LEU A 700 -9.49 -24.76 -12.65
CA LEU A 700 -9.47 -23.30 -12.48
C LEU A 700 -8.41 -22.87 -11.44
N ILE A 701 -8.25 -23.62 -10.34
CA ILE A 701 -7.18 -23.43 -9.35
C ILE A 701 -5.80 -23.53 -10.02
N LYS A 702 -5.58 -24.54 -10.88
CA LYS A 702 -4.31 -24.68 -11.61
C LYS A 702 -4.10 -23.55 -12.62
N ASN A 703 -5.13 -23.12 -13.35
CA ASN A 703 -5.02 -21.97 -14.27
C ASN A 703 -4.68 -20.67 -13.54
N ALA A 704 -5.24 -20.47 -12.34
CA ALA A 704 -4.89 -19.36 -11.47
C ALA A 704 -3.42 -19.40 -11.03
N MET A 705 -2.95 -20.54 -10.54
CA MET A 705 -1.55 -20.71 -10.09
C MET A 705 -0.52 -20.72 -11.22
N ARG A 706 -0.93 -21.01 -12.46
CA ARG A 706 -0.11 -20.93 -13.69
C ARG A 706 0.09 -19.48 -14.17
N ALA A 707 -0.69 -18.52 -13.71
CA ALA A 707 -0.60 -17.14 -14.18
C ALA A 707 0.57 -16.40 -13.52
N ASP A 708 1.63 -16.13 -14.29
CA ASP A 708 2.77 -15.33 -13.84
C ASP A 708 2.38 -13.86 -13.68
N TYR A 709 2.29 -13.44 -12.42
CA TYR A 709 2.12 -12.06 -11.97
C TYR A 709 3.29 -11.63 -11.07
N SER A 710 4.47 -12.22 -11.26
CA SER A 710 5.71 -11.70 -10.70
C SER A 710 6.06 -10.34 -11.30
N TRP A 711 7.11 -9.69 -10.78
CA TRP A 711 7.62 -8.44 -11.35
C TRP A 711 8.33 -8.58 -12.71
N ASN A 712 8.51 -9.81 -13.22
CA ASN A 712 9.22 -10.08 -14.48
C ASN A 712 8.68 -9.28 -15.69
N TYR A 713 7.39 -9.39 -16.01
CA TYR A 713 6.82 -8.64 -17.13
C TYR A 713 6.71 -7.13 -16.85
N PRO A 714 6.15 -6.67 -15.70
CA PRO A 714 6.07 -5.24 -15.37
C PRO A 714 7.44 -4.54 -15.33
N GLY A 715 8.47 -5.18 -14.81
CA GLY A 715 9.83 -4.66 -14.78
C GLY A 715 10.42 -4.46 -16.18
N GLN A 716 10.04 -5.31 -17.14
CA GLN A 716 10.43 -5.11 -18.55
C GLN A 716 9.70 -3.92 -19.18
N ASP A 717 8.42 -3.72 -18.87
CA ASP A 717 7.64 -2.57 -19.36
C ASP A 717 8.17 -1.25 -18.78
N TYR A 718 8.49 -1.20 -17.49
CA TYR A 718 9.14 -0.03 -16.88
C TYR A 718 10.51 0.27 -17.51
N LEU A 719 11.35 -0.74 -17.77
CA LEU A 719 12.61 -0.52 -18.52
C LEU A 719 12.37 0.02 -19.94
N ASN A 720 11.36 -0.49 -20.65
CA ASN A 720 11.02 0.00 -22.00
C ASN A 720 10.56 1.47 -21.97
N ILE A 721 9.84 1.89 -20.92
CA ILE A 721 9.44 3.28 -20.67
C ILE A 721 10.66 4.16 -20.33
N TYR A 722 11.59 3.66 -19.50
CA TYR A 722 12.80 4.37 -19.14
C TYR A 722 13.73 4.59 -20.33
N ASP A 723 13.98 3.56 -21.15
CA ASP A 723 14.71 3.67 -22.42
C ASP A 723 14.05 4.73 -23.33
N PHE A 724 12.72 4.68 -23.48
CA PHE A 724 11.95 5.61 -24.31
C PHE A 724 12.06 7.09 -23.87
N ILE A 725 12.18 7.38 -22.57
CA ILE A 725 12.36 8.77 -22.08
C ILE A 725 13.81 9.21 -21.95
N ARG A 726 14.77 8.30 -21.75
CA ARG A 726 16.22 8.61 -21.77
C ARG A 726 16.65 9.09 -23.15
N ASP A 727 16.14 8.45 -24.20
CA ASP A 727 16.57 8.68 -25.58
C ASP A 727 15.85 9.89 -26.25
N ARG A 728 15.31 10.82 -25.44
CA ARG A 728 14.54 12.00 -25.86
C ARG A 728 14.86 13.26 -25.04
#